data_AF-A0A218QFQ1-F1
#
_entry.id   AF-A0A218QFQ1-F1
#
_cell.length_a   1.000
_cell.length_b   1.000
_cell.length_c   1.000
_cell.angle_alpha   90.00
_cell.angle_beta   90.00
_cell.angle_gamma   90.00
#
_symmetry.space_group_name_H-M   'P 1'
#
loop_
_entity.id
_entity.type
_entity.pdbx_description
1 polymer ?
#
loop_
_entity_poly.entity_id
_entity_poly.type
_entity_poly.pdbx_seq_one_letter_code
_entity_poly.pdbx_strand_id
1 'polypeptide(L)'
;MMPVELEKKEMTSQEVAKLWEAFQMFDEDGNSTISAEELGQVMRSLGQNPSDTELRDMIKEVDVDLSGSIDFEEFKALMVSQQGDRQSRLALAFSVFDENGSGQITADEMRAVMSQFGLTDQELDEIIKEVDHDGDASIDFEEFCKLVPEKSETAIGYTDSPIPFITPKTTDSPVTASNDEVAPTSEDTAQTAATEIEPEIERLKEQLAQHPQSEQKRGTSRLQMQIGLFRLIQGAAYRCFRESFSANHETHLRVRNLPYRITDFVEFVKTAIALYKGLGVVEAACHPVLDAVVESLTDEYVRLEERIKNWKTIEKTTEMLAEEKAMVEARRKSANVKDKFAAGVEFAITLKKKHFSLRDIAEGVLAINELNRLRKIELNQEMAPPPAKSEEHPKEYLKKWNRVILSQASEEVDGAMMPVSYWYEDFMPKLLAAFSVSTAADIQSNTVPDEAALDKWYETTKASGEFGFYGADVAENFLKCTPKQKLMLKQAWRLTHHYLNGVQKRRERQEFGRESGALSQYVAFIDIYLGRSDVKDSQMRVSFPYYIGPGVWRFFHTTAEIVSTKTDVQQKALVAVFKDFFQLFATMYPCPYCRHHLNMYVVQNKEVEMYPMEYLLLGRDAQLTNFEVSMEAKLSTVVDGSSLRLFFWKLHNTVSSSIARSEEWYHKDEKAFYTTRYWPSLDTELARAKALKHISIASDRIYRLYGMLKPASRLSGARTTLQKLLQKGDWEGIKEACLVAQDYINDLESAVQSGQFLQETYCFDPDLVDKAPYFTPEEEEFSRSGVFVELT
;
A
#
# COMPACT_ATOMS: atom_id res chain seq x y z
N MET A 1 22.07 -55.35 17.38
CA MET A 1 21.05 -55.86 16.44
C MET A 1 19.92 -56.48 17.25
N MET A 2 18.91 -55.66 17.56
CA MET A 2 17.51 -56.01 17.80
C MET A 2 16.73 -54.71 17.56
N PRO A 3 15.70 -54.69 16.70
CA PRO A 3 14.89 -53.49 16.48
C PRO A 3 13.79 -53.40 17.55
N VAL A 4 13.54 -52.19 18.02
CA VAL A 4 12.35 -51.84 18.81
C VAL A 4 11.42 -51.11 17.84
N GLU A 5 10.26 -51.70 17.57
CA GLU A 5 9.20 -51.14 16.73
C GLU A 5 8.39 -50.09 17.52
N LEU A 6 8.18 -48.92 16.91
CA LEU A 6 7.27 -47.88 17.39
C LEU A 6 5.85 -48.20 16.90
N GLU A 7 4.90 -48.37 17.83
CA GLU A 7 3.48 -48.51 17.50
C GLU A 7 2.94 -47.19 16.92
N LYS A 8 2.70 -47.17 15.61
CA LYS A 8 1.72 -46.26 15.01
C LYS A 8 0.37 -46.60 15.63
N LYS A 9 -0.36 -45.61 16.16
CA LYS A 9 -1.78 -45.79 16.46
C LYS A 9 -2.54 -45.89 15.13
N GLU A 10 -2.52 -47.08 14.54
CA GLU A 10 -3.37 -47.44 13.40
C GLU A 10 -4.82 -47.45 13.89
N MET A 11 -5.72 -46.86 13.09
CA MET A 11 -7.16 -47.01 13.30
C MET A 11 -7.49 -48.50 13.49
N THR A 12 -8.33 -48.82 14.47
CA THR A 12 -8.64 -50.22 14.73
C THR A 12 -9.25 -50.85 13.47
N SER A 13 -8.98 -52.13 13.21
CA SER A 13 -9.49 -52.79 12.00
C SER A 13 -11.02 -52.72 11.87
N GLN A 14 -11.72 -52.50 12.98
CA GLN A 14 -13.17 -52.26 13.01
C GLN A 14 -13.58 -50.86 12.54
N GLU A 15 -12.77 -49.83 12.80
CA GLU A 15 -13.03 -48.45 12.33
C GLU A 15 -12.71 -48.31 10.84
N VAL A 16 -11.60 -48.93 10.39
CA VAL A 16 -11.27 -48.99 8.95
C VAL A 16 -12.33 -49.78 8.19
N ALA A 17 -12.85 -50.88 8.75
CA ALA A 17 -13.93 -51.64 8.13
C ALA A 17 -15.22 -50.82 8.00
N LYS A 18 -15.58 -50.03 9.03
CA LYS A 18 -16.75 -49.13 8.97
C LYS A 18 -16.58 -47.99 7.97
N LEU A 19 -15.38 -47.42 7.87
CA LEU A 19 -15.09 -46.40 6.86
C LEU A 19 -15.07 -46.99 5.45
N TRP A 20 -14.64 -48.23 5.29
CA TRP A 20 -14.72 -48.96 4.02
C TRP A 20 -16.17 -49.24 3.62
N GLU A 21 -17.01 -49.68 4.57
CA GLU A 21 -18.46 -49.84 4.34
C GLU A 21 -19.13 -48.50 3.98
N ALA A 22 -18.73 -47.40 4.63
CA ALA A 22 -19.21 -46.07 4.30
C ALA A 22 -18.76 -45.65 2.90
N PHE A 23 -17.48 -45.79 2.56
CA PHE A 23 -16.92 -45.49 1.25
C PHE A 23 -17.66 -46.24 0.12
N GLN A 24 -17.98 -47.51 0.32
CA GLN A 24 -18.78 -48.32 -0.62
C GLN A 24 -20.23 -47.85 -0.77
N MET A 25 -20.77 -47.06 0.16
CA MET A 25 -22.08 -46.42 -0.03
C MET A 25 -21.98 -45.13 -0.88
N PHE A 26 -20.81 -44.53 -1.01
CA PHE A 26 -20.59 -43.35 -1.85
C PHE A 26 -20.14 -43.74 -3.27
N ASP A 27 -19.34 -44.79 -3.44
CA ASP A 27 -18.88 -45.34 -4.73
C ASP A 27 -19.98 -46.26 -5.34
N GLU A 28 -20.98 -45.65 -5.99
CA GLU A 28 -22.13 -46.37 -6.56
C GLU A 28 -21.75 -47.20 -7.79
N ASP A 29 -20.76 -46.75 -8.57
CA ASP A 29 -20.33 -47.45 -9.78
C ASP A 29 -19.23 -48.50 -9.53
N GLY A 30 -18.65 -48.53 -8.32
CA GLY A 30 -17.69 -49.51 -7.84
C GLY A 30 -16.28 -49.32 -8.43
N ASN A 31 -15.96 -48.13 -8.92
CA ASN A 31 -14.68 -47.82 -9.55
C ASN A 31 -13.55 -47.57 -8.53
N SER A 32 -13.84 -47.68 -7.23
CA SER A 32 -12.92 -47.48 -6.10
C SER A 32 -12.49 -46.02 -5.87
N THR A 33 -13.25 -45.06 -6.39
CA THR A 33 -13.10 -43.61 -6.18
C THR A 33 -14.49 -42.97 -6.05
N ILE A 34 -14.59 -41.81 -5.40
CA ILE A 34 -15.86 -41.07 -5.26
C ILE A 34 -15.79 -39.81 -6.14
N SER A 35 -16.63 -39.74 -7.15
CA SER A 35 -16.76 -38.58 -8.03
C SER A 35 -17.60 -37.45 -7.42
N ALA A 36 -17.54 -36.25 -8.02
CA ALA A 36 -18.37 -35.11 -7.64
C ALA A 36 -19.88 -35.41 -7.74
N GLU A 37 -20.27 -36.23 -8.71
CA GLU A 37 -21.66 -36.60 -8.92
C GLU A 37 -22.15 -37.57 -7.84
N GLU A 38 -21.34 -38.55 -7.47
CA GLU A 38 -21.61 -39.52 -6.40
C GLU A 38 -21.66 -38.86 -5.02
N LEU A 39 -20.69 -38.00 -4.71
CA LEU A 39 -20.70 -37.18 -3.48
C LEU A 39 -21.98 -36.32 -3.41
N GLY A 40 -22.37 -35.72 -4.54
CA GLY A 40 -23.59 -34.92 -4.64
C GLY A 40 -24.87 -35.74 -4.46
N GLN A 41 -24.95 -36.95 -4.99
CA GLN A 41 -26.11 -37.83 -4.82
C GLN A 41 -26.32 -38.23 -3.37
N VAL A 42 -25.25 -38.60 -2.66
CA VAL A 42 -25.34 -38.97 -1.25
C VAL A 42 -25.69 -37.76 -0.38
N MET A 43 -25.09 -36.59 -0.59
CA MET A 43 -25.42 -35.37 0.15
C MET A 43 -26.89 -34.96 -0.04
N ARG A 44 -27.43 -35.13 -1.25
CA ARG A 44 -28.86 -34.94 -1.55
C ARG A 44 -29.77 -35.95 -0.87
N SER A 45 -29.34 -37.21 -0.76
CA SER A 45 -30.07 -38.25 -0.02
C SER A 45 -30.11 -37.98 1.51
N LEU A 46 -29.11 -37.27 2.04
CA LEU A 46 -29.01 -36.84 3.44
C LEU A 46 -29.70 -35.49 3.72
N GLY A 47 -30.38 -34.91 2.72
CA GLY A 47 -31.15 -33.68 2.86
C GLY A 47 -30.36 -32.37 2.68
N GLN A 48 -29.11 -32.44 2.23
CA GLN A 48 -28.31 -31.27 1.83
C GLN A 48 -28.34 -31.07 0.32
N ASN A 49 -28.26 -29.84 -0.19
CA ASN A 49 -28.35 -29.59 -1.65
C ASN A 49 -27.18 -28.73 -2.15
N PRO A 50 -25.94 -29.27 -2.13
CA PRO A 50 -24.75 -28.55 -2.56
C PRO A 50 -24.74 -28.34 -4.08
N SER A 51 -24.16 -27.23 -4.52
CA SER A 51 -23.92 -26.90 -5.92
C SER A 51 -22.70 -27.64 -6.50
N ASP A 52 -22.64 -27.79 -7.82
CA ASP A 52 -21.51 -28.46 -8.49
C ASP A 52 -20.16 -27.75 -8.28
N THR A 53 -20.17 -26.46 -7.96
CA THR A 53 -18.98 -25.71 -7.57
C THR A 53 -18.54 -26.06 -6.15
N GLU A 54 -19.48 -26.15 -5.21
CA GLU A 54 -19.18 -26.55 -3.83
C GLU A 54 -18.69 -28.01 -3.76
N LEU A 55 -19.29 -28.91 -4.53
CA LEU A 55 -18.85 -30.31 -4.62
C LEU A 55 -17.42 -30.42 -5.18
N ARG A 56 -17.08 -29.61 -6.19
CA ARG A 56 -15.73 -29.56 -6.77
C ARG A 56 -14.70 -28.94 -5.84
N ASP A 57 -15.10 -27.94 -5.07
CA ASP A 57 -14.22 -27.33 -4.06
C ASP A 57 -14.00 -28.30 -2.90
N MET A 58 -15.03 -29.02 -2.45
CA MET A 58 -14.91 -30.08 -1.44
C MET A 58 -13.99 -31.22 -1.87
N ILE A 59 -14.05 -31.63 -3.15
CA ILE A 59 -13.13 -32.63 -3.70
C ILE A 59 -11.71 -32.08 -3.76
N LYS A 60 -11.52 -30.87 -4.29
CA LYS A 60 -10.20 -30.22 -4.36
C LYS A 60 -9.51 -30.05 -3.00
N GLU A 61 -10.27 -29.98 -1.91
CA GLU A 61 -9.73 -29.82 -0.56
C GLU A 61 -9.04 -31.08 -0.02
N VAL A 62 -9.36 -32.27 -0.57
CA VAL A 62 -8.83 -33.56 -0.10
C VAL A 62 -8.22 -34.44 -1.19
N ASP A 63 -8.42 -34.09 -2.45
CA ASP A 63 -7.83 -34.73 -3.64
C ASP A 63 -6.34 -34.36 -3.74
N VAL A 64 -5.49 -35.17 -3.10
CA VAL A 64 -4.04 -34.97 -2.95
C VAL A 64 -3.33 -35.25 -4.27
N ASP A 65 -3.82 -36.18 -5.07
CA ASP A 65 -3.23 -36.55 -6.34
C ASP A 65 -3.78 -35.78 -7.55
N LEU A 66 -4.75 -34.90 -7.32
CA LEU A 66 -5.44 -34.07 -8.32
C LEU A 66 -6.16 -34.91 -9.39
N SER A 67 -6.63 -36.10 -9.03
CA SER A 67 -7.37 -37.01 -9.92
C SER A 67 -8.77 -36.48 -10.28
N GLY A 68 -9.31 -35.54 -9.51
CA GLY A 68 -10.67 -35.02 -9.64
C GLY A 68 -11.73 -35.90 -8.97
N SER A 69 -11.31 -36.87 -8.16
CA SER A 69 -12.12 -37.85 -7.42
C SER A 69 -11.49 -38.14 -6.06
N ILE A 70 -12.24 -38.68 -5.11
CA ILE A 70 -11.72 -39.00 -3.77
C ILE A 70 -11.48 -40.50 -3.66
N ASP A 71 -10.24 -40.93 -3.46
CA ASP A 71 -9.92 -42.33 -3.19
C ASP A 71 -10.18 -42.72 -1.71
N PHE A 72 -9.98 -44.00 -1.37
CA PHE A 72 -10.24 -44.45 0.00
C PHE A 72 -9.29 -43.86 1.07
N GLU A 73 -8.05 -43.53 0.71
CA GLU A 73 -7.10 -42.89 1.62
C GLU A 73 -7.47 -41.42 1.87
N GLU A 74 -7.90 -40.73 0.82
CA GLU A 74 -8.39 -39.34 0.87
C GLU A 74 -9.74 -39.23 1.58
N PHE A 75 -10.63 -40.20 1.38
CA PHE A 75 -11.90 -40.30 2.09
C PHE A 75 -11.70 -40.50 3.61
N LYS A 76 -10.69 -41.28 4.01
CA LYS A 76 -10.32 -41.41 5.43
C LYS A 76 -9.85 -40.08 6.01
N ALA A 77 -9.02 -39.31 5.28
CA ALA A 77 -8.58 -37.99 5.71
C ALA A 77 -9.74 -36.99 5.81
N LEU A 78 -10.68 -37.01 4.85
CA LEU A 78 -11.87 -36.17 4.83
C LEU A 78 -12.79 -36.45 6.04
N MET A 79 -13.04 -37.71 6.36
CA MET A 79 -13.88 -38.12 7.51
C MET A 79 -13.24 -37.80 8.87
N VAL A 80 -11.91 -37.85 8.97
CA VAL A 80 -11.17 -37.39 10.15
C VAL A 80 -11.25 -35.86 10.29
N SER A 81 -11.34 -35.12 9.19
CA SER A 81 -11.46 -33.65 9.20
C SER A 81 -12.86 -33.14 9.61
N GLN A 82 -13.93 -33.87 9.29
CA GLN A 82 -15.31 -33.50 9.66
C GLN A 82 -15.66 -33.77 11.13
N GLN A 83 -14.92 -34.63 11.82
CA GLN A 83 -15.06 -34.86 13.27
C GLN A 83 -14.06 -34.03 14.07
N GLY A 84 -13.98 -32.73 13.80
CA GLY A 84 -13.02 -31.82 14.44
C GLY A 84 -13.29 -31.57 15.92
N ASP A 85 -13.01 -32.55 16.78
CA ASP A 85 -12.85 -32.29 18.21
C ASP A 85 -11.57 -31.46 18.44
N ARG A 86 -11.58 -30.66 19.50
CA ARG A 86 -10.43 -29.80 19.89
C ARG A 86 -9.13 -30.61 20.00
N GLN A 87 -9.24 -31.88 20.42
CA GLN A 87 -8.12 -32.77 20.60
C GLN A 87 -7.40 -33.09 19.28
N SER A 88 -8.15 -33.34 18.21
CA SER A 88 -7.62 -33.70 16.89
C SER A 88 -6.94 -32.51 16.20
N ARG A 89 -7.47 -31.29 16.40
CA ARG A 89 -6.82 -30.05 15.93
C ARG A 89 -5.50 -29.77 16.66
N LEU A 90 -5.50 -29.88 17.99
CA LEU A 90 -4.30 -29.67 18.79
C LEU A 90 -3.26 -30.77 18.54
N ALA A 91 -3.68 -32.01 18.30
CA ALA A 91 -2.78 -33.11 17.91
C ALA A 91 -2.08 -32.83 16.57
N LEU A 92 -2.83 -32.28 15.61
CA LEU A 92 -2.24 -31.87 14.34
C LEU A 92 -1.20 -30.77 14.54
N ALA A 93 -1.49 -29.76 15.34
CA ALA A 93 -0.52 -28.70 15.66
C ALA A 93 0.71 -29.25 16.38
N PHE A 94 0.52 -30.07 17.41
CA PHE A 94 1.59 -30.67 18.21
C PHE A 94 2.61 -31.39 17.33
N SER A 95 2.13 -32.19 16.39
CA SER A 95 2.96 -32.93 15.43
C SER A 95 3.68 -32.08 14.36
N VAL A 96 3.47 -30.76 14.34
CA VAL A 96 4.28 -29.81 13.55
C VAL A 96 5.41 -29.21 14.39
N PHE A 97 5.18 -29.04 15.69
CA PHE A 97 6.24 -28.62 16.62
C PHE A 97 7.20 -29.77 16.91
N ASP A 98 6.70 -31.00 17.08
CA ASP A 98 7.49 -32.21 17.29
C ASP A 98 8.06 -32.74 15.97
N GLU A 99 9.04 -32.03 15.40
CA GLU A 99 9.66 -32.34 14.09
C GLU A 99 10.34 -33.72 14.08
N ASN A 100 10.90 -34.13 15.22
CA ASN A 100 11.59 -35.41 15.36
C ASN A 100 10.65 -36.59 15.70
N GLY A 101 9.36 -36.32 16.00
CA GLY A 101 8.34 -37.32 16.31
C GLY A 101 8.56 -38.05 17.64
N SER A 102 9.22 -37.40 18.60
CA SER A 102 9.54 -37.97 19.92
C SER A 102 8.35 -38.05 20.86
N GLY A 103 7.26 -37.34 20.57
CA GLY A 103 6.11 -37.19 21.46
C GLY A 103 6.28 -36.10 22.52
N GLN A 104 7.39 -35.35 22.50
CA GLN A 104 7.68 -34.20 23.35
C GLN A 104 8.21 -33.05 22.48
N ILE A 105 7.77 -31.82 22.74
CA ILE A 105 8.29 -30.64 22.07
C ILE A 105 9.42 -30.06 22.91
N THR A 106 10.65 -30.12 22.41
CA THR A 106 11.80 -29.51 23.09
C THR A 106 11.80 -27.99 22.96
N ALA A 107 12.52 -27.30 23.84
CA ALA A 107 12.68 -25.84 23.77
C ALA A 107 13.21 -25.38 22.40
N ASP A 108 14.12 -26.13 21.77
CA ASP A 108 14.70 -25.79 20.47
C ASP A 108 13.70 -25.97 19.31
N GLU A 109 12.87 -27.01 19.36
CA GLU A 109 11.77 -27.22 18.40
C GLU A 109 10.70 -26.15 18.53
N MET A 110 10.38 -25.77 19.77
CA MET A 110 9.47 -24.68 20.04
C MET A 110 10.02 -23.34 19.55
N ARG A 111 11.33 -23.08 19.73
CA ARG A 111 12.04 -21.90 19.17
C ARG A 111 11.95 -21.86 17.65
N ALA A 112 12.17 -22.99 16.99
CA ALA A 112 12.21 -23.06 15.53
C ALA A 112 10.92 -22.57 14.88
N VAL A 113 9.78 -22.86 15.50
CA VAL A 113 8.46 -22.45 15.00
C VAL A 113 8.03 -21.10 15.59
N MET A 114 8.19 -20.87 16.90
CA MET A 114 7.65 -19.66 17.56
C MET A 114 8.47 -18.38 17.35
N SER A 115 9.77 -18.48 17.07
CA SER A 115 10.59 -17.32 16.69
C SER A 115 10.06 -16.64 15.40
N GLN A 116 9.46 -17.42 14.49
CA GLN A 116 8.85 -16.92 13.25
C GLN A 116 7.61 -16.04 13.53
N PHE A 117 6.99 -16.17 14.70
CA PHE A 117 5.83 -15.40 15.13
C PHE A 117 6.18 -14.18 16.01
N GLY A 118 7.48 -13.87 16.14
CA GLY A 118 7.95 -12.69 16.86
C GLY A 118 7.90 -12.83 18.38
N LEU A 119 7.94 -14.05 18.89
CA LEU A 119 8.27 -14.30 20.29
C LEU A 119 9.79 -14.23 20.46
N THR A 120 10.22 -13.49 21.48
CA THR A 120 11.62 -13.44 21.89
C THR A 120 12.00 -14.70 22.67
N ASP A 121 13.29 -15.04 22.71
CA ASP A 121 13.81 -16.15 23.51
C ASP A 121 13.39 -16.05 24.98
N GLN A 122 13.33 -14.83 25.51
CA GLN A 122 12.90 -14.56 26.88
C GLN A 122 11.40 -14.85 27.08
N GLU A 123 10.53 -14.41 26.17
CA GLU A 123 9.09 -14.71 26.22
C GLU A 123 8.84 -16.21 26.09
N LEU A 124 9.62 -16.92 25.25
CA LEU A 124 9.49 -18.36 25.08
C LEU A 124 9.95 -19.14 26.31
N ASP A 125 11.08 -18.75 26.92
CA ASP A 125 11.56 -19.34 28.17
C ASP A 125 10.55 -19.12 29.31
N GLU A 126 9.82 -18.01 29.30
CA GLU A 126 8.73 -17.73 30.24
C GLU A 126 7.52 -18.64 30.00
N ILE A 127 7.14 -18.93 28.75
CA ILE A 127 6.07 -19.89 28.41
C ILE A 127 6.43 -21.30 28.85
N ILE A 128 7.64 -21.75 28.50
CA ILE A 128 8.11 -23.10 28.80
C ILE A 128 8.08 -23.28 30.32
N LYS A 129 8.58 -22.31 31.10
CA LYS A 129 8.52 -22.35 32.56
C LYS A 129 7.12 -22.27 33.15
N GLU A 130 6.15 -21.67 32.45
CA GLU A 130 4.76 -21.58 32.94
C GLU A 130 4.03 -22.93 32.81
N VAL A 131 4.45 -23.77 31.86
CA VAL A 131 3.68 -24.94 31.42
C VAL A 131 4.39 -26.28 31.63
N ASP A 132 5.71 -26.32 31.62
CA ASP A 132 6.54 -27.46 32.03
C ASP A 132 6.28 -27.74 33.51
N HIS A 133 5.34 -28.65 33.79
CA HIS A 133 4.86 -28.93 35.14
C HIS A 133 5.66 -30.05 35.80
N ASP A 134 6.30 -30.90 35.01
CA ASP A 134 7.14 -32.00 35.51
C ASP A 134 8.64 -31.64 35.59
N GLY A 135 9.04 -30.51 34.99
CA GLY A 135 10.37 -29.92 35.06
C GLY A 135 11.38 -30.61 34.15
N ASP A 136 10.92 -31.33 33.12
CA ASP A 136 11.78 -32.09 32.21
C ASP A 136 12.37 -31.24 31.07
N ALA A 137 12.04 -29.95 31.03
CA ALA A 137 12.46 -28.97 30.02
C ALA A 137 11.97 -29.28 28.59
N SER A 138 10.92 -30.08 28.47
CA SER A 138 10.15 -30.35 27.26
C SER A 138 8.66 -30.10 27.51
N ILE A 139 7.84 -30.15 26.45
CA ILE A 139 6.38 -29.97 26.56
C ILE A 139 5.70 -31.18 25.97
N ASP A 140 4.97 -31.93 26.78
CA ASP A 140 4.16 -33.05 26.31
C ASP A 140 2.83 -32.59 25.69
N PHE A 141 2.07 -33.53 25.12
CA PHE A 141 0.80 -33.20 24.46
C PHE A 141 -0.27 -32.64 25.42
N GLU A 142 -0.27 -33.06 26.68
CA GLU A 142 -1.24 -32.59 27.68
C GLU A 142 -0.91 -31.17 28.15
N GLU A 143 0.38 -30.88 28.34
CA GLU A 143 0.93 -29.56 28.62
C GLU A 143 0.70 -28.60 27.45
N PHE A 144 0.89 -29.06 26.22
CA PHE A 144 0.59 -28.30 25.00
C PHE A 144 -0.89 -27.91 24.91
N CYS A 145 -1.82 -28.80 25.30
CA CYS A 145 -3.25 -28.50 25.31
C CYS A 145 -3.65 -27.41 26.32
N LYS A 146 -2.87 -27.24 27.40
CA LYS A 146 -3.09 -26.20 28.43
C LYS A 146 -2.62 -24.80 27.97
N LEU A 147 -1.75 -24.73 26.95
CA LEU A 147 -1.26 -23.47 26.38
C LEU A 147 -2.26 -22.74 25.49
N VAL A 148 -3.22 -23.45 24.89
CA VAL A 148 -4.22 -22.89 23.96
C VAL A 148 -5.56 -22.72 24.67
N PRO A 149 -5.96 -21.48 25.07
CA PRO A 149 -7.18 -21.27 25.87
C PRO A 149 -8.46 -21.44 25.04
N GLU A 150 -9.50 -22.09 25.58
CA GLU A 150 -10.80 -22.27 24.89
C GLU A 150 -11.48 -20.96 24.46
N LYS A 151 -11.20 -19.85 25.16
CA LYS A 151 -11.82 -18.54 24.88
C LYS A 151 -11.21 -17.79 23.70
N SER A 152 -9.97 -18.09 23.30
CA SER A 152 -9.35 -17.44 22.14
C SER A 152 -10.03 -17.88 20.83
N GLU A 153 -10.61 -19.08 20.80
CA GLU A 153 -11.33 -19.62 19.64
C GLU A 153 -12.60 -18.83 19.29
N THR A 154 -13.31 -18.27 20.28
CA THR A 154 -14.52 -17.45 20.02
C THR A 154 -14.23 -16.01 19.60
N ALA A 155 -13.03 -15.49 19.84
CA ALA A 155 -12.64 -14.12 19.46
C ALA A 155 -11.91 -14.06 18.11
N ILE A 156 -11.35 -15.18 17.66
CA ILE A 156 -10.67 -15.35 16.37
C ILE A 156 -11.69 -15.92 15.40
N GLY A 157 -12.56 -15.07 14.86
CA GLY A 157 -13.74 -15.45 14.10
C GLY A 157 -13.48 -16.42 12.93
N TYR A 158 -13.70 -17.71 13.20
CA TYR A 158 -14.32 -18.63 12.24
C TYR A 158 -15.69 -19.00 12.81
N THR A 159 -16.63 -18.06 12.69
CA THR A 159 -18.04 -18.43 12.64
C THR A 159 -18.33 -18.62 11.17
N ASP A 160 -18.75 -19.81 10.77
CA ASP A 160 -19.43 -20.01 9.49
C ASP A 160 -20.57 -19.01 9.46
N SER A 161 -20.39 -17.91 8.72
CA SER A 161 -21.40 -16.85 8.70
C SER A 161 -22.54 -17.30 7.78
N PRO A 162 -23.77 -17.42 8.31
CA PRO A 162 -24.95 -17.63 7.51
C PRO A 162 -25.33 -16.29 6.90
N ILE A 163 -25.21 -16.13 5.57
CA ILE A 163 -25.70 -14.93 4.89
C ILE A 163 -27.14 -15.17 4.39
N PRO A 164 -28.11 -14.31 4.77
CA PRO A 164 -29.52 -14.45 4.43
C PRO A 164 -29.87 -14.02 3.00
N PHE A 165 -30.93 -14.66 2.50
CA PHE A 165 -31.53 -14.53 1.17
C PHE A 165 -32.00 -13.10 0.82
N ILE A 166 -31.63 -12.64 -0.38
CA ILE A 166 -32.42 -11.68 -1.17
C ILE A 166 -32.87 -12.41 -2.45
N THR A 167 -34.19 -12.43 -2.69
CA THR A 167 -34.84 -13.06 -3.85
C THR A 167 -34.89 -12.10 -5.04
N PRO A 168 -34.70 -12.59 -6.27
CA PRO A 168 -35.30 -11.99 -7.45
C PRO A 168 -36.30 -12.94 -8.13
N LYS A 169 -37.41 -12.32 -8.55
CA LYS A 169 -38.52 -12.91 -9.30
C LYS A 169 -38.11 -13.35 -10.70
N THR A 170 -38.78 -14.40 -11.14
CA THR A 170 -38.97 -14.90 -12.50
C THR A 170 -39.39 -13.83 -13.51
N THR A 171 -38.91 -13.93 -14.76
CA THR A 171 -39.76 -14.03 -15.96
C THR A 171 -38.94 -14.47 -17.19
N ASP A 172 -39.60 -15.25 -18.03
CA ASP A 172 -39.11 -16.07 -19.13
C ASP A 172 -38.74 -15.35 -20.44
N SER A 173 -37.99 -16.10 -21.25
CA SER A 173 -38.11 -16.30 -22.71
C SER A 173 -37.14 -15.61 -23.69
N PRO A 174 -36.84 -16.28 -24.84
CA PRO A 174 -35.52 -16.25 -25.48
C PRO A 174 -35.49 -15.49 -26.81
N VAL A 175 -34.29 -15.11 -27.27
CA VAL A 175 -34.07 -14.67 -28.66
C VAL A 175 -32.84 -15.35 -29.27
N THR A 176 -33.09 -15.83 -30.49
CA THR A 176 -32.33 -16.62 -31.45
C THR A 176 -30.99 -16.03 -31.90
N ALA A 177 -30.01 -16.91 -32.09
CA ALA A 177 -28.76 -16.65 -32.81
C ALA A 177 -28.94 -16.79 -34.33
N SER A 178 -28.34 -15.89 -35.10
CA SER A 178 -28.07 -16.06 -36.53
C SER A 178 -26.57 -15.97 -36.76
N ASN A 179 -26.01 -17.05 -37.31
CA ASN A 179 -24.67 -17.11 -37.89
C ASN A 179 -24.64 -16.32 -39.20
N ASP A 180 -23.53 -15.64 -39.47
CA ASP A 180 -23.03 -15.49 -40.83
C ASP A 180 -21.49 -15.53 -40.83
N GLU A 181 -20.98 -16.47 -41.63
CA GLU A 181 -19.57 -16.67 -41.95
C GLU A 181 -19.11 -15.62 -42.99
N VAL A 182 -17.86 -15.16 -42.89
CA VAL A 182 -17.19 -14.47 -44.01
C VAL A 182 -15.80 -15.07 -44.21
N ALA A 183 -15.58 -15.56 -45.43
CA ALA A 183 -14.33 -16.13 -45.94
C ALA A 183 -13.34 -15.04 -46.42
N PRO A 184 -12.04 -15.35 -46.59
CA PRO A 184 -11.01 -14.35 -46.82
C PRO A 184 -10.75 -14.10 -48.31
N THR A 185 -10.40 -12.86 -48.66
CA THR A 185 -9.78 -12.55 -49.96
C THR A 185 -8.52 -11.72 -49.79
N SER A 186 -7.48 -12.22 -50.45
CA SER A 186 -6.10 -11.78 -50.53
C SER A 186 -5.87 -10.61 -51.49
N GLU A 187 -4.75 -9.92 -51.26
CA GLU A 187 -3.88 -9.26 -52.25
C GLU A 187 -4.48 -8.16 -53.16
N ASP A 188 -4.45 -6.91 -52.68
CA ASP A 188 -4.11 -5.71 -53.48
C ASP A 188 -4.21 -4.42 -52.62
N THR A 189 -3.16 -4.05 -51.88
CA THR A 189 -3.21 -2.84 -51.01
C THR A 189 -1.94 -1.99 -51.01
N ALA A 190 -1.07 -2.11 -52.03
CA ALA A 190 0.13 -1.27 -52.11
C ALA A 190 0.03 -0.08 -53.07
N GLN A 191 -0.99 0.01 -53.95
CA GLN A 191 -1.05 1.05 -55.00
C GLN A 191 -2.27 1.98 -54.95
N THR A 192 -3.30 1.68 -54.17
CA THR A 192 -4.50 2.54 -54.01
C THR A 192 -4.43 3.53 -52.84
N ALA A 193 -3.48 3.38 -51.93
CA ALA A 193 -3.40 4.23 -50.74
C ALA A 193 -2.94 5.68 -51.01
N ALA A 194 -2.32 5.98 -52.15
CA ALA A 194 -1.72 7.29 -52.41
C ALA A 194 -2.72 8.35 -52.92
N THR A 195 -3.91 7.97 -53.41
CA THR A 195 -4.81 8.89 -54.13
C THR A 195 -5.97 9.43 -53.28
N GLU A 196 -6.21 8.87 -52.09
CA GLU A 196 -7.29 9.30 -51.16
C GLU A 196 -6.79 10.14 -49.98
N ILE A 197 -5.48 10.28 -49.81
CA ILE A 197 -4.87 10.98 -48.65
C ILE A 197 -5.05 12.50 -48.75
N GLU A 198 -4.88 13.09 -49.93
CA GLU A 198 -5.00 14.55 -50.14
C GLU A 198 -6.34 15.17 -49.67
N PRO A 199 -7.52 14.62 -50.05
CA PRO A 199 -8.80 15.18 -49.61
C PRO A 199 -9.06 14.99 -48.11
N GLU A 200 -8.60 13.89 -47.51
CA GLU A 200 -8.73 13.67 -46.06
C GLU A 200 -7.77 14.57 -45.27
N ILE A 201 -6.56 14.85 -45.77
CA ILE A 201 -5.65 15.83 -45.18
C ILE A 201 -6.29 17.22 -45.16
N GLU A 202 -6.92 17.66 -46.24
CA GLU A 202 -7.59 18.97 -46.25
C GLU A 202 -8.80 19.01 -45.31
N ARG A 203 -9.59 17.93 -45.24
CA ARG A 203 -10.66 17.81 -44.24
C ARG A 203 -10.14 17.90 -42.81
N LEU A 204 -9.02 17.23 -42.49
CA LEU A 204 -8.40 17.28 -41.16
C LEU A 204 -7.83 18.66 -40.84
N LYS A 205 -7.24 19.35 -41.83
CA LYS A 205 -6.79 20.75 -41.68
C LYS A 205 -7.96 21.70 -41.43
N GLU A 206 -9.07 21.53 -42.13
CA GLU A 206 -10.30 22.30 -41.88
C GLU A 206 -10.85 22.05 -40.48
N GLN A 207 -10.88 20.80 -40.02
CA GLN A 207 -11.28 20.45 -38.66
C GLN A 207 -10.35 21.07 -37.60
N LEU A 208 -9.04 21.09 -37.85
CA LEU A 208 -8.06 21.73 -36.95
C LEU A 208 -8.21 23.24 -36.92
N ALA A 209 -8.53 23.86 -38.05
CA ALA A 209 -8.83 25.29 -38.14
C ALA A 209 -10.14 25.67 -37.41
N GLN A 210 -11.13 24.78 -37.42
CA GLN A 210 -12.40 24.94 -36.70
C GLN A 210 -12.26 24.68 -35.19
N HIS A 211 -11.30 23.85 -34.79
CA HIS A 211 -10.98 23.52 -33.40
C HIS A 211 -9.49 23.77 -33.10
N PRO A 212 -9.05 25.04 -33.03
CA PRO A 212 -7.65 25.36 -32.75
C PRO A 212 -7.25 24.79 -31.39
N GLN A 213 -6.29 23.87 -31.39
CA GLN A 213 -5.69 23.33 -30.18
C GLN A 213 -4.90 24.47 -29.52
N SER A 214 -5.41 25.02 -28.41
CA SER A 214 -4.63 26.02 -27.67
C SER A 214 -3.45 25.32 -26.99
N GLU A 215 -2.23 25.52 -27.50
CA GLU A 215 -1.00 25.21 -26.78
C GLU A 215 -0.81 26.19 -25.61
N GLN A 216 -1.70 26.17 -24.62
CA GLN A 216 -1.32 26.73 -23.33
C GLN A 216 -0.26 25.80 -22.77
N LYS A 217 1.01 26.25 -22.73
CA LYS A 217 2.06 25.60 -21.94
C LYS A 217 1.52 25.39 -20.53
N ARG A 218 1.31 24.13 -20.14
CA ARG A 218 0.77 23.76 -18.83
C ARG A 218 1.92 23.50 -17.86
N GLY A 219 2.44 24.57 -17.25
CA GLY A 219 3.43 24.45 -16.18
C GLY A 219 2.81 24.04 -14.83
N THR A 220 3.65 23.52 -13.95
CA THR A 220 3.34 23.29 -12.53
C THR A 220 3.26 24.64 -11.80
N SER A 221 2.15 24.90 -11.12
CA SER A 221 1.95 26.09 -10.30
C SER A 221 2.62 25.97 -8.92
N ARG A 222 2.80 27.11 -8.22
CA ARG A 222 3.24 27.11 -6.82
C ARG A 222 2.29 26.34 -5.91
N LEU A 223 0.98 26.50 -6.11
CA LEU A 223 -0.03 25.75 -5.35
C LEU A 223 0.16 24.24 -5.50
N GLN A 224 0.46 23.73 -6.69
CA GLN A 224 0.73 22.30 -6.88
C GLN A 224 1.97 21.81 -6.13
N MET A 225 3.05 22.61 -6.10
CA MET A 225 4.23 22.31 -5.30
C MET A 225 3.92 22.31 -3.79
N GLN A 226 3.15 23.30 -3.32
CA GLN A 226 2.71 23.41 -1.93
C GLN A 226 1.87 22.19 -1.51
N ILE A 227 0.88 21.80 -2.32
CA ILE A 227 0.03 20.63 -2.06
C ILE A 227 0.87 19.37 -1.93
N GLY A 228 1.78 19.12 -2.89
CA GLY A 228 2.59 17.91 -2.90
C GLY A 228 3.42 17.74 -1.63
N LEU A 229 4.14 18.78 -1.21
CA LEU A 229 4.99 18.72 -0.03
C LEU A 229 4.22 18.80 1.29
N PHE A 230 3.17 19.64 1.37
CA PHE A 230 2.29 19.72 2.53
C PHE A 230 1.71 18.35 2.87
N ARG A 231 1.20 17.62 1.88
CA ARG A 231 0.62 16.28 2.07
C ARG A 231 1.61 15.27 2.61
N LEU A 232 2.89 15.34 2.19
CA LEU A 232 3.94 14.47 2.72
C LEU A 232 4.18 14.74 4.21
N ILE A 233 4.39 16.01 4.57
CA ILE A 233 4.68 16.38 5.96
C ILE A 233 3.47 16.13 6.86
N GLN A 234 2.29 16.54 6.43
CA GLN A 234 1.02 16.36 7.15
C GLN A 234 0.72 14.87 7.38
N GLY A 235 0.91 14.05 6.35
CA GLY A 235 0.71 12.61 6.46
C GLY A 235 1.75 11.93 7.35
N ALA A 236 3.02 12.33 7.25
CA ALA A 236 4.09 11.76 8.07
C ALA A 236 3.88 12.05 9.55
N ALA A 237 3.48 13.30 9.88
CA ALA A 237 3.12 13.72 11.24
C ALA A 237 2.08 12.79 11.89
N TYR A 238 1.04 12.43 11.13
CA TYR A 238 -0.03 11.55 11.62
C TYR A 238 0.46 10.13 11.92
N ARG A 239 1.49 9.65 11.20
CA ARG A 239 2.00 8.28 11.34
C ARG A 239 2.98 8.10 12.50
N CYS A 240 3.50 9.18 13.08
CA CYS A 240 4.45 9.11 14.19
C CYS A 240 3.84 8.58 15.50
N PHE A 241 2.51 8.49 15.58
CA PHE A 241 1.81 8.03 16.77
C PHE A 241 1.64 6.51 16.80
N ARG A 242 1.82 5.91 17.98
CA ARG A 242 1.73 4.45 18.16
C ARG A 242 0.35 3.91 17.84
N GLU A 243 -0.70 4.64 18.18
CA GLU A 243 -2.08 4.26 17.90
C GLU A 243 -2.36 4.25 16.39
N SER A 244 -1.85 5.23 15.63
CA SER A 244 -1.96 5.21 14.17
C SER A 244 -1.15 4.07 13.55
N PHE A 245 0.01 3.74 14.11
CA PHE A 245 0.85 2.64 13.64
C PHE A 245 0.21 1.27 13.91
N SER A 246 -0.42 1.09 15.07
CA SER A 246 -1.13 -0.14 15.45
C SER A 246 -2.54 -0.24 14.85
N ALA A 247 -3.07 0.83 14.25
CA ALA A 247 -4.35 0.88 13.53
C ALA A 247 -4.34 0.15 12.20
N ASN A 248 -3.22 0.24 11.49
CA ASN A 248 -3.03 -0.32 10.16
C ASN A 248 -2.02 -1.47 10.29
N HIS A 249 -2.26 -2.36 11.25
CA HIS A 249 -1.30 -3.40 11.63
C HIS A 249 -0.99 -4.24 10.40
N GLU A 250 -1.96 -4.53 9.53
CA GLU A 250 -1.72 -5.11 8.21
C GLU A 250 -0.68 -4.37 7.33
N THR A 251 -0.86 -3.07 7.15
CA THR A 251 -0.04 -2.28 6.22
C THR A 251 1.34 -1.98 6.81
N HIS A 252 1.48 -2.01 8.13
CA HIS A 252 2.73 -1.85 8.87
C HIS A 252 3.42 -3.17 9.24
N LEU A 253 2.73 -4.32 9.21
CA LEU A 253 3.30 -5.65 9.42
C LEU A 253 4.19 -6.09 8.26
N ARG A 254 3.81 -5.68 7.05
CA ARG A 254 4.68 -5.71 5.86
C ARG A 254 5.95 -4.84 6.01
N VAL A 255 6.01 -4.03 7.06
CA VAL A 255 7.04 -3.03 7.35
C VAL A 255 7.50 -3.12 8.81
N ARG A 256 7.46 -4.33 9.42
CA ARG A 256 7.90 -4.56 10.83
C ARG A 256 9.27 -3.92 11.14
N ASN A 257 10.11 -3.75 10.11
CA ASN A 257 11.47 -3.25 10.24
C ASN A 257 11.65 -1.74 10.00
N LEU A 258 10.59 -0.96 9.70
CA LEU A 258 10.71 0.49 9.47
C LEU A 258 9.58 1.25 10.20
N PRO A 259 9.73 1.57 11.49
CA PRO A 259 8.76 2.40 12.21
C PRO A 259 8.75 3.86 11.73
N TYR A 260 7.64 4.58 11.94
CA TYR A 260 7.56 6.03 11.74
C TYR A 260 8.13 6.75 12.95
N ARG A 261 9.46 6.67 13.11
CA ARG A 261 10.13 7.25 14.27
C ARG A 261 9.95 8.77 14.27
N ILE A 262 9.67 9.34 15.44
CA ILE A 262 9.56 10.78 15.61
C ILE A 262 10.90 11.48 15.31
N THR A 263 12.02 10.79 15.54
CA THR A 263 13.38 11.25 15.17
C THR A 263 13.53 11.43 13.66
N ASP A 264 13.15 10.41 12.90
CA ASP A 264 13.17 10.47 11.43
C ASP A 264 12.22 11.54 10.91
N PHE A 265 11.06 11.73 11.55
CA PHE A 265 10.11 12.77 11.17
C PHE A 265 10.68 14.19 11.37
N VAL A 266 11.37 14.44 12.48
CA VAL A 266 12.03 15.73 12.75
C VAL A 266 13.05 16.04 11.64
N GLU A 267 13.91 15.08 11.31
CA GLU A 267 14.90 15.24 10.24
C GLU A 267 14.25 15.31 8.85
N PHE A 268 13.16 14.58 8.62
CA PHE A 268 12.40 14.62 7.37
C PHE A 268 11.82 16.01 7.12
N VAL A 269 11.22 16.64 8.13
CA VAL A 269 10.69 18.01 8.02
C VAL A 269 11.81 19.03 7.79
N LYS A 270 12.94 18.90 8.49
CA LYS A 270 14.13 19.75 8.30
C LYS A 270 14.63 19.71 6.86
N THR A 271 14.89 18.50 6.35
CA THR A 271 15.42 18.29 4.99
C THR A 271 14.39 18.66 3.92
N ALA A 272 13.10 18.38 4.14
CA ALA A 272 12.00 18.79 3.27
C ALA A 272 11.91 20.30 3.10
N ILE A 273 11.94 21.05 4.21
CA ILE A 273 11.87 22.51 4.20
C ILE A 273 13.15 23.12 3.61
N ALA A 274 14.33 22.54 3.91
CA ALA A 274 15.59 22.96 3.30
C ALA A 274 15.57 22.78 1.77
N LEU A 275 15.09 21.63 1.28
CA LEU A 275 14.91 21.37 -0.15
C LEU A 275 13.98 22.41 -0.76
N TYR A 276 12.80 22.63 -0.16
CA TYR A 276 11.79 23.55 -0.66
C TYR A 276 12.28 25.00 -0.75
N LYS A 277 12.99 25.49 0.27
CA LYS A 277 13.67 26.80 0.26
C LYS A 277 14.70 26.87 -0.86
N GLY A 278 15.51 25.83 -1.02
CA GLY A 278 16.56 25.78 -2.04
C GLY A 278 16.05 25.78 -3.49
N LEU A 279 14.83 25.28 -3.72
CA LEU A 279 14.20 25.33 -5.06
C LEU A 279 13.88 26.77 -5.49
N GLY A 280 13.67 27.69 -4.54
CA GLY A 280 13.27 29.07 -4.84
C GLY A 280 11.83 29.18 -5.36
N VAL A 281 10.97 28.22 -5.01
CA VAL A 281 9.52 28.28 -5.27
C VAL A 281 8.87 29.41 -4.46
N VAL A 282 9.44 29.68 -3.29
CA VAL A 282 9.00 30.68 -2.31
C VAL A 282 10.08 31.75 -2.14
N GLU A 283 9.65 33.01 -1.98
CA GLU A 283 10.56 34.13 -1.74
C GLU A 283 11.29 34.01 -0.39
N ALA A 284 12.52 34.53 -0.34
CA ALA A 284 13.33 34.51 0.87
C ALA A 284 12.66 35.22 2.07
N ALA A 285 11.78 36.19 1.81
CA ALA A 285 11.01 36.88 2.85
C ALA A 285 10.07 35.93 3.63
N CYS A 286 9.63 34.83 3.03
CA CYS A 286 8.76 33.85 3.66
C CYS A 286 9.53 32.74 4.40
N HIS A 287 10.86 32.67 4.26
CA HIS A 287 11.69 31.67 4.94
C HIS A 287 11.47 31.61 6.46
N PRO A 288 11.31 32.74 7.19
CA PRO A 288 11.01 32.69 8.63
C PRO A 288 9.73 31.91 8.97
N VAL A 289 8.72 31.92 8.10
CA VAL A 289 7.46 31.17 8.32
C VAL A 289 7.70 29.66 8.16
N LEU A 290 8.55 29.27 7.20
CA LEU A 290 8.98 27.89 7.01
C LEU A 290 9.88 27.42 8.18
N ASP A 291 10.84 28.25 8.59
CA ASP A 291 11.77 27.96 9.68
C ASP A 291 11.03 27.80 11.01
N ALA A 292 9.95 28.56 11.24
CA ALA A 292 9.11 28.41 12.44
C ALA A 292 8.49 27.01 12.60
N VAL A 293 8.24 26.27 11.51
CA VAL A 293 7.78 24.86 11.56
C VAL A 293 8.90 23.96 12.07
N VAL A 294 10.12 24.16 11.56
CA VAL A 294 11.31 23.40 11.95
C VAL A 294 11.68 23.67 13.40
N GLU A 295 11.68 24.95 13.81
CA GLU A 295 11.98 25.37 15.18
C GLU A 295 10.97 24.78 16.17
N SER A 296 9.66 24.93 15.89
CA SER A 296 8.58 24.32 16.69
C SER A 296 8.79 22.83 16.94
N LEU A 297 9.09 22.09 15.87
CA LEU A 297 9.25 20.64 15.94
C LEU A 297 10.55 20.23 16.65
N THR A 298 11.63 20.96 16.41
CA THR A 298 12.91 20.72 17.08
C THR A 298 12.80 20.99 18.57
N ASP A 299 12.17 22.10 18.97
CA ASP A 299 11.96 22.46 20.38
C ASP A 299 11.09 21.43 21.09
N GLU A 300 10.00 20.98 20.46
CA GLU A 300 9.14 19.95 21.06
C GLU A 300 9.84 18.59 21.16
N TYR A 301 10.68 18.25 20.19
CA TYR A 301 11.50 17.04 20.25
C TYR A 301 12.52 17.11 21.38
N VAL A 302 13.18 18.25 21.61
CA VAL A 302 14.06 18.46 22.78
C VAL A 302 13.27 18.30 24.09
N ARG A 303 12.06 18.87 24.18
CA ARG A 303 11.17 18.68 25.35
C ARG A 303 10.79 17.21 25.57
N LEU A 304 10.60 16.45 24.49
CA LEU A 304 10.36 15.00 24.56
C LEU A 304 11.59 14.26 25.12
N GLU A 305 12.80 14.55 24.63
CA GLU A 305 14.03 13.93 25.13
C GLU A 305 14.27 14.24 26.62
N GLU A 306 14.08 15.50 27.02
CA GLU A 306 14.18 15.91 28.42
C GLU A 306 13.14 15.20 29.31
N ARG A 307 11.91 15.04 28.82
CA ARG A 307 10.83 14.33 29.51
C ARG A 307 11.16 12.85 29.70
N ILE A 308 11.66 12.17 28.67
CA ILE A 308 12.08 10.76 28.76
C ILE A 308 13.20 10.60 29.78
N LYS A 309 14.23 11.46 29.69
CA LYS A 309 15.39 11.42 30.60
C LYS A 309 15.00 11.63 32.06
N ASN A 310 14.03 12.52 32.32
CA ASN A 310 13.61 12.89 33.67
C ASN A 310 12.28 12.26 34.09
N TRP A 311 11.78 11.23 33.39
CA TRP A 311 10.41 10.71 33.59
C TRP A 311 10.10 10.37 35.06
N LYS A 312 11.08 9.85 35.79
CA LYS A 312 10.92 9.47 37.21
C LYS A 312 10.76 10.67 38.16
N THR A 313 11.28 11.83 37.79
CA THR A 313 11.38 13.01 38.67
C THR A 313 10.46 14.16 38.28
N ILE A 314 9.97 14.20 37.04
CA ILE A 314 9.03 15.24 36.61
C ILE A 314 7.66 15.08 37.30
N GLU A 315 7.02 16.23 37.54
CA GLU A 315 5.61 16.29 37.92
C GLU A 315 4.75 15.83 36.73
N LYS A 316 3.89 14.82 36.96
CA LYS A 316 3.03 14.24 35.94
C LYS A 316 1.61 14.79 36.08
N THR A 317 1.01 15.19 34.97
CA THR A 317 -0.40 15.58 34.94
C THR A 317 -1.30 14.35 35.08
N THR A 318 -2.58 14.58 35.40
CA THR A 318 -3.61 13.53 35.47
C THR A 318 -3.70 12.74 34.17
N GLU A 319 -3.56 13.41 33.03
CA GLU A 319 -3.64 12.82 31.69
C GLU A 319 -2.38 12.01 31.36
N MET A 320 -1.19 12.46 31.77
CA MET A 320 0.04 11.69 31.63
C MET A 320 0.00 10.38 32.42
N LEU A 321 -0.54 10.41 33.65
CA LEU A 321 -0.73 9.22 34.48
C LEU A 321 -1.78 8.27 33.89
N ALA A 322 -2.85 8.81 33.30
CA ALA A 322 -3.85 8.01 32.61
C ALA A 322 -3.24 7.28 31.40
N GLU A 323 -2.41 7.97 30.63
CA GLU A 323 -1.70 7.38 29.49
C GLU A 323 -0.65 6.35 29.95
N GLU A 324 0.08 6.61 31.03
CA GLU A 324 0.99 5.64 31.64
C GLU A 324 0.27 4.36 32.08
N LYS A 325 -0.91 4.49 32.70
CA LYS A 325 -1.73 3.34 33.05
C LYS A 325 -2.21 2.58 31.81
N ALA A 326 -2.63 3.29 30.76
CA ALA A 326 -3.02 2.69 29.49
C ALA A 326 -1.87 1.93 28.83
N MET A 327 -0.64 2.47 28.90
CA MET A 327 0.58 1.76 28.46
C MET A 327 0.78 0.47 29.23
N VAL A 328 0.75 0.51 30.56
CA VAL A 328 0.92 -0.71 31.39
C VAL A 328 -0.16 -1.75 31.08
N GLU A 329 -1.41 -1.33 30.87
CA GLU A 329 -2.48 -2.24 30.48
C GLU A 329 -2.29 -2.81 29.07
N ALA A 330 -1.83 -1.99 28.12
CA ALA A 330 -1.48 -2.44 26.77
C ALA A 330 -0.30 -3.42 26.78
N ARG A 331 0.74 -3.19 27.60
CA ARG A 331 1.85 -4.13 27.82
C ARG A 331 1.31 -5.47 28.32
N ARG A 332 0.40 -5.46 29.30
CA ARG A 332 -0.23 -6.68 29.82
C ARG A 332 -1.05 -7.44 28.77
N LYS A 333 -1.76 -6.72 27.88
CA LYS A 333 -2.54 -7.32 26.79
C LYS A 333 -1.64 -7.84 25.65
N SER A 334 -0.65 -7.07 25.24
CA SER A 334 0.33 -7.45 24.19
C SER A 334 1.30 -8.54 24.66
N ALA A 335 1.52 -8.64 25.97
CA ALA A 335 2.27 -9.71 26.62
C ALA A 335 1.38 -10.91 26.99
N ASN A 336 0.16 -11.03 26.45
CA ASN A 336 -0.55 -12.30 26.54
C ASN A 336 0.11 -13.28 25.57
N VAL A 337 1.23 -13.84 26.00
CA VAL A 337 2.07 -14.74 25.23
C VAL A 337 1.26 -15.94 24.70
N LYS A 338 0.18 -16.29 25.40
CA LYS A 338 -0.82 -17.30 25.01
C LYS A 338 -1.57 -16.98 23.72
N ASP A 339 -1.80 -15.70 23.40
CA ASP A 339 -2.46 -15.31 22.15
C ASP A 339 -1.50 -15.39 20.96
N LYS A 340 -0.23 -14.99 21.14
CA LYS A 340 0.83 -15.20 20.13
C LYS A 340 1.08 -16.69 19.90
N PHE A 341 1.09 -17.48 20.97
CA PHE A 341 1.23 -18.93 20.93
C PHE A 341 0.08 -19.59 20.17
N ALA A 342 -1.17 -19.24 20.49
CA ALA A 342 -2.35 -19.73 19.78
C ALA A 342 -2.34 -19.39 18.28
N ALA A 343 -1.84 -18.21 17.91
CA ALA A 343 -1.67 -17.84 16.50
C ALA A 343 -0.64 -18.73 15.77
N GLY A 344 0.50 -19.04 16.42
CA GLY A 344 1.50 -19.97 15.89
C GLY A 344 1.00 -21.41 15.75
N VAL A 345 0.13 -21.86 16.68
CA VAL A 345 -0.53 -23.18 16.62
C VAL A 345 -1.48 -23.28 15.42
N GLU A 346 -2.34 -22.30 15.19
CA GLU A 346 -3.25 -22.26 14.03
C GLU A 346 -2.49 -22.25 12.69
N PHE A 347 -1.36 -21.58 12.68
CA PHE A 347 -0.49 -21.56 11.53
C PHE A 347 0.15 -22.93 11.24
N ALA A 348 0.68 -23.58 12.28
CA ALA A 348 1.23 -24.93 12.18
C ALA A 348 0.19 -25.92 11.62
N ILE A 349 -1.06 -25.87 12.10
CA ILE A 349 -2.19 -26.64 11.56
C ILE A 349 -2.36 -26.37 10.05
N THR A 350 -2.32 -25.10 9.65
CA THR A 350 -2.51 -24.69 8.25
C THR A 350 -1.39 -25.21 7.35
N LEU A 351 -0.14 -25.19 7.80
CA LEU A 351 0.99 -25.74 7.04
C LEU A 351 0.83 -27.23 6.78
N LYS A 352 0.44 -27.97 7.82
CA LYS A 352 0.26 -29.41 7.72
C LYS A 352 -0.93 -29.78 6.85
N LYS A 353 -2.04 -29.04 6.93
CA LYS A 353 -3.20 -29.23 6.04
C LYS A 353 -2.88 -28.95 4.57
N LYS A 354 -1.96 -28.04 4.28
CA LYS A 354 -1.57 -27.67 2.90
C LYS A 354 -0.29 -28.34 2.40
N HIS A 355 0.26 -29.30 3.15
CA HIS A 355 1.50 -30.02 2.84
C HIS A 355 2.72 -29.13 2.52
N PHE A 356 2.83 -27.95 3.13
CA PHE A 356 4.03 -27.11 3.01
C PHE A 356 5.05 -27.50 4.09
N SER A 357 6.32 -27.67 3.73
CA SER A 357 7.39 -27.77 4.73
C SER A 357 7.74 -26.38 5.27
N LEU A 358 8.21 -26.29 6.52
CA LEU A 358 8.72 -25.03 7.10
C LEU A 358 9.83 -24.38 6.26
N ARG A 359 10.54 -25.16 5.43
CA ARG A 359 11.61 -24.68 4.54
C ARG A 359 11.10 -24.16 3.19
N ASP A 360 9.93 -24.60 2.73
CA ASP A 360 9.34 -24.16 1.46
C ASP A 360 8.68 -22.78 1.56
N ILE A 361 8.53 -22.28 2.78
CA ILE A 361 7.93 -20.99 3.02
C ILE A 361 9.03 -19.95 3.05
N ALA A 362 9.22 -19.27 1.91
CA ALA A 362 9.93 -18.01 1.92
C ALA A 362 9.29 -17.09 2.97
N GLU A 363 10.08 -16.36 3.76
CA GLU A 363 9.62 -15.37 4.77
C GLU A 363 8.46 -14.47 4.26
N GLY A 364 8.38 -14.26 2.93
CA GLY A 364 7.30 -13.53 2.28
C GLY A 364 5.92 -14.21 2.31
N VAL A 365 5.81 -15.53 2.13
CA VAL A 365 4.50 -16.24 2.10
C VAL A 365 3.90 -16.36 3.50
N LEU A 366 4.77 -16.55 4.51
CA LEU A 366 4.43 -16.47 5.94
C LEU A 366 3.81 -15.13 6.30
N ALA A 367 4.49 -14.05 5.90
CA ALA A 367 3.98 -12.71 6.08
C ALA A 367 2.62 -12.56 5.37
N ILE A 368 2.50 -12.95 4.10
CA ILE A 368 1.28 -12.76 3.29
C ILE A 368 0.04 -13.45 3.89
N ASN A 369 0.16 -14.68 4.40
CA ASN A 369 -0.98 -15.39 4.98
C ASN A 369 -1.42 -14.81 6.33
N GLU A 370 -0.48 -14.47 7.21
CA GLU A 370 -0.81 -13.80 8.48
C GLU A 370 -1.35 -12.38 8.21
N LEU A 371 -0.83 -11.70 7.20
CA LEU A 371 -1.37 -10.44 6.69
C LEU A 371 -2.83 -10.60 6.26
N ASN A 372 -3.13 -11.57 5.38
CA ASN A 372 -4.49 -11.82 4.91
C ASN A 372 -5.47 -12.22 6.03
N ARG A 373 -4.98 -12.82 7.12
CA ARG A 373 -5.78 -13.09 8.32
C ARG A 373 -6.07 -11.79 9.09
N LEU A 374 -5.05 -10.95 9.29
CA LEU A 374 -5.17 -9.68 10.01
C LEU A 374 -6.02 -8.64 9.26
N ARG A 375 -5.85 -8.49 7.94
CA ARG A 375 -6.89 -8.88 6.98
C ARG A 375 -8.33 -8.65 7.35
N LYS A 376 -8.91 -9.83 7.37
CA LYS A 376 -10.27 -10.16 7.70
C LYS A 376 -10.61 -9.63 9.09
N ILE A 377 -9.69 -9.62 10.06
CA ILE A 377 -9.96 -9.11 11.40
C ILE A 377 -10.14 -7.59 11.40
N GLU A 378 -9.25 -6.83 10.75
CA GLU A 378 -9.36 -5.37 10.59
C GLU A 378 -10.59 -5.02 9.75
N LEU A 379 -10.81 -5.69 8.61
CA LEU A 379 -12.01 -5.50 7.79
C LEU A 379 -13.28 -5.76 8.60
N ASN A 380 -13.31 -6.81 9.43
CA ASN A 380 -14.44 -7.09 10.31
C ASN A 380 -14.61 -6.03 11.41
N GLN A 381 -13.53 -5.42 11.90
CA GLN A 381 -13.57 -4.30 12.86
C GLN A 381 -13.95 -2.96 12.20
N GLU A 382 -13.55 -2.71 10.97
CA GLU A 382 -13.95 -1.55 10.17
C GLU A 382 -15.41 -1.65 9.69
N MET A 383 -15.87 -2.88 9.40
CA MET A 383 -17.26 -3.19 9.12
C MET A 383 -18.12 -3.28 10.39
N ALA A 384 -17.51 -3.31 11.58
CA ALA A 384 -18.23 -3.20 12.83
C ALA A 384 -18.87 -1.80 12.93
N PRO A 385 -20.02 -1.67 13.62
CA PRO A 385 -20.61 -0.36 13.85
C PRO A 385 -19.56 0.56 14.49
N PRO A 386 -19.44 1.83 14.03
CA PRO A 386 -18.48 2.75 14.60
C PRO A 386 -18.67 2.83 16.12
N PRO A 387 -17.58 2.91 16.90
CA PRO A 387 -17.69 3.03 18.34
C PRO A 387 -18.62 4.20 18.69
N ALA A 388 -19.42 4.03 19.74
CA ALA A 388 -20.36 5.06 20.17
C ALA A 388 -19.60 6.39 20.33
N LYS A 389 -20.08 7.45 19.68
CA LYS A 389 -19.48 8.79 19.80
C LYS A 389 -19.36 9.15 21.28
N SER A 390 -18.18 9.60 21.69
CA SER A 390 -17.98 9.96 23.09
C SER A 390 -18.89 11.14 23.49
N GLU A 391 -19.51 11.05 24.66
CA GLU A 391 -20.37 12.14 25.20
C GLU A 391 -19.55 13.38 25.61
N GLU A 392 -18.25 13.22 25.76
CA GLU A 392 -17.32 14.25 26.20
C GLU A 392 -16.96 15.23 25.06
N HIS A 393 -17.06 16.53 25.35
CA HIS A 393 -16.84 17.61 24.41
C HIS A 393 -15.47 17.50 23.69
N PRO A 394 -15.37 17.66 22.35
CA PRO A 394 -14.13 17.43 21.59
C PRO A 394 -12.89 18.17 22.12
N LYS A 395 -13.07 19.39 22.64
CA LYS A 395 -11.97 20.20 23.22
C LYS A 395 -11.26 19.56 24.41
N GLU A 396 -11.91 18.67 25.15
CA GLU A 396 -11.25 17.95 26.25
C GLU A 396 -10.13 17.04 25.75
N TYR A 397 -10.17 16.62 24.48
CA TYR A 397 -9.10 15.85 23.86
C TYR A 397 -7.76 16.60 23.80
N LEU A 398 -7.77 17.94 23.74
CA LEU A 398 -6.55 18.75 23.71
C LEU A 398 -5.68 18.60 24.98
N LYS A 399 -6.28 18.19 26.10
CA LYS A 399 -5.56 17.97 27.37
C LYS A 399 -4.80 16.64 27.39
N LYS A 400 -5.11 15.72 26.47
CA LYS A 400 -4.52 14.39 26.43
C LYS A 400 -3.10 14.39 25.85
N TRP A 401 -2.46 13.24 25.99
CA TRP A 401 -1.12 12.95 25.50
C TRP A 401 -1.20 11.70 24.62
N ASN A 402 -0.53 11.73 23.47
CA ASN A 402 -0.47 10.59 22.56
C ASN A 402 0.96 10.04 22.51
N ARG A 403 1.08 8.72 22.38
CA ARG A 403 2.37 8.02 22.35
C ARG A 403 3.04 8.17 20.99
N VAL A 404 4.35 8.30 21.01
CA VAL A 404 5.17 8.41 19.79
C VAL A 404 6.20 7.29 19.71
N ILE A 405 6.62 6.97 18.49
CA ILE A 405 7.57 5.88 18.23
C ILE A 405 8.98 6.44 18.18
N LEU A 406 9.92 5.86 18.91
CA LEU A 406 11.33 6.33 18.99
C LEU A 406 12.31 5.44 18.23
N SER A 407 12.13 4.12 18.32
CA SER A 407 13.13 3.13 17.92
C SER A 407 12.48 1.98 17.16
N GLN A 408 11.87 1.03 17.87
CA GLN A 408 11.01 -0.01 17.31
C GLN A 408 9.55 0.29 17.62
N ALA A 409 8.64 -0.11 16.74
CA ALA A 409 7.21 0.12 16.97
C ALA A 409 6.66 -0.64 18.19
N SER A 410 7.30 -1.75 18.58
CA SER A 410 6.97 -2.54 19.76
C SER A 410 7.53 -1.93 21.04
N GLU A 411 8.67 -1.24 20.98
CA GLU A 411 9.35 -0.71 22.16
C GLU A 411 8.48 0.35 22.84
N GLU A 412 8.31 0.21 24.16
CA GLU A 412 7.57 1.17 24.97
C GLU A 412 8.53 1.86 25.92
N VAL A 413 8.87 3.10 25.60
CA VAL A 413 9.75 3.94 26.41
C VAL A 413 8.88 4.82 27.30
N ASP A 414 9.12 4.78 28.62
CA ASP A 414 8.37 5.61 29.55
C ASP A 414 8.60 7.10 29.25
N GLY A 415 7.52 7.87 29.22
CA GLY A 415 7.55 9.29 28.86
C GLY A 415 7.64 9.61 27.37
N ALA A 416 7.68 8.59 26.49
CA ALA A 416 7.66 8.76 25.03
C ALA A 416 6.26 9.13 24.49
N MET A 417 5.79 10.29 24.90
CA MET A 417 4.48 10.85 24.55
C MET A 417 4.60 12.34 24.24
N MET A 418 3.74 12.85 23.36
CA MET A 418 3.65 14.27 23.01
C MET A 418 2.24 14.80 23.34
N PRO A 419 2.10 16.07 23.72
CA PRO A 419 0.80 16.63 24.08
C PRO A 419 -0.06 16.77 22.82
N VAL A 420 -1.34 16.43 22.91
CA VAL A 420 -2.28 16.57 21.78
C VAL A 420 -2.39 18.03 21.37
N SER A 421 -2.41 18.96 22.34
CA SER A 421 -2.47 20.40 22.08
C SER A 421 -1.35 20.90 21.16
N TYR A 422 -0.12 20.38 21.26
CA TYR A 422 0.98 20.78 20.38
C TYR A 422 0.63 20.62 18.89
N TRP A 423 -0.01 19.51 18.52
CA TRP A 423 -0.35 19.23 17.13
C TRP A 423 -1.45 20.13 16.59
N TYR A 424 -2.44 20.49 17.41
CA TYR A 424 -3.58 21.34 17.03
C TYR A 424 -3.29 22.84 17.13
N GLU A 425 -2.50 23.25 18.11
CA GLU A 425 -2.34 24.66 18.50
C GLU A 425 -0.99 25.24 18.05
N ASP A 426 0.00 24.40 17.72
CA ASP A 426 1.34 24.86 17.31
C ASP A 426 1.76 24.30 15.94
N PHE A 427 1.91 22.97 15.80
CA PHE A 427 2.45 22.35 14.59
C PHE A 427 1.55 22.56 13.35
N MET A 428 0.29 22.12 13.39
CA MET A 428 -0.61 22.22 12.23
C MET A 428 -0.88 23.67 11.79
N PRO A 429 -1.12 24.65 12.70
CA PRO A 429 -1.23 26.05 12.31
C PRO A 429 0.01 26.58 11.59
N LYS A 430 1.22 26.28 12.10
CA LYS A 430 2.48 26.71 11.48
C LYS A 430 2.69 26.04 10.11
N LEU A 431 2.36 24.75 10.00
CA LEU A 431 2.45 24.01 8.75
C LEU A 431 1.52 24.59 7.67
N LEU A 432 0.24 24.85 8.02
CA LEU A 432 -0.73 25.46 7.11
C LEU A 432 -0.30 26.85 6.66
N ALA A 433 0.22 27.67 7.58
CA ALA A 433 0.75 28.99 7.24
C ALA A 433 1.96 28.90 6.30
N ALA A 434 2.93 28.03 6.59
CA ALA A 434 4.14 27.85 5.79
C ALA A 434 3.85 27.43 4.34
N PHE A 435 2.80 26.62 4.11
CA PHE A 435 2.36 26.20 2.78
C PHE A 435 1.26 27.10 2.19
N SER A 436 0.97 28.23 2.82
CA SER A 436 0.05 29.26 2.31
C SER A 436 0.75 30.59 2.01
N VAL A 437 2.07 30.67 2.18
CA VAL A 437 2.88 31.83 1.79
C VAL A 437 3.78 31.50 0.60
N SER A 438 3.93 32.44 -0.32
CA SER A 438 4.87 32.34 -1.46
C SER A 438 5.64 33.64 -1.70
N THR A 439 5.03 34.77 -1.39
CA THR A 439 5.58 36.12 -1.54
C THR A 439 5.50 36.91 -0.24
N ALA A 440 6.26 38.01 -0.13
CA ALA A 440 6.18 38.91 1.02
C ALA A 440 4.76 39.44 1.28
N ALA A 441 3.94 39.62 0.23
CA ALA A 441 2.54 40.05 0.36
C ALA A 441 1.64 38.98 0.99
N ASP A 442 1.98 37.70 0.80
CA ASP A 442 1.20 36.59 1.35
C ASP A 442 1.34 36.49 2.87
N ILE A 443 2.47 36.96 3.42
CA ILE A 443 2.76 36.85 4.85
C ILE A 443 1.65 37.52 5.67
N GLN A 444 1.33 38.77 5.37
CA GLN A 444 0.30 39.49 6.12
C GLN A 444 -1.06 38.80 6.00
N SER A 445 -1.46 38.43 4.77
CA SER A 445 -2.78 37.86 4.48
C SER A 445 -2.98 36.42 4.94
N ASN A 446 -1.89 35.68 5.19
CA ASN A 446 -1.93 34.27 5.58
C ASN A 446 -1.35 33.99 6.97
N THR A 447 -0.89 35.00 7.71
CA THR A 447 -0.44 34.84 9.11
C THR A 447 -1.25 35.67 10.09
N VAL A 448 -1.91 36.74 9.63
CA VAL A 448 -2.75 37.60 10.46
C VAL A 448 -4.21 37.42 10.05
N PRO A 449 -5.10 36.97 10.96
CA PRO A 449 -6.50 36.75 10.61
C PRO A 449 -7.26 38.07 10.45
N ASP A 450 -7.87 38.25 9.28
CA ASP A 450 -8.87 39.29 9.00
C ASP A 450 -10.26 38.65 8.97
N GLU A 451 -11.03 38.83 10.04
CA GLU A 451 -12.32 38.18 10.20
C GLU A 451 -13.33 38.57 9.11
N ALA A 452 -13.37 39.83 8.69
CA ALA A 452 -14.30 40.27 7.65
C ALA A 452 -13.96 39.64 6.30
N ALA A 453 -12.67 39.55 5.96
CA ALA A 453 -12.22 38.88 4.74
C ALA A 453 -12.48 37.36 4.76
N LEU A 454 -12.32 36.73 5.93
CA LEU A 454 -12.56 35.30 6.13
C LEU A 454 -14.05 34.96 6.02
N ASP A 455 -14.92 35.74 6.65
CA ASP A 455 -16.37 35.54 6.57
C ASP A 455 -16.87 35.76 5.13
N LYS A 456 -16.34 36.78 4.42
CA LYS A 456 -16.64 37.00 3.00
C LYS A 456 -16.22 35.81 2.13
N TRP A 457 -15.02 35.26 2.36
CA TRP A 457 -14.54 34.08 1.66
C TRP A 457 -15.46 32.87 1.91
N TYR A 458 -15.83 32.64 3.16
CA TYR A 458 -16.72 31.55 3.54
C TYR A 458 -18.09 31.66 2.86
N GLU A 459 -18.75 32.82 2.91
CA GLU A 459 -20.06 33.01 2.28
C GLU A 459 -19.99 32.83 0.75
N THR A 460 -18.92 33.34 0.12
CA THR A 460 -18.71 33.17 -1.33
C THR A 460 -18.53 31.71 -1.72
N THR A 461 -17.70 30.97 -0.97
CA THR A 461 -17.41 29.55 -1.21
C THR A 461 -18.60 28.64 -0.88
N LYS A 462 -19.39 29.01 0.14
CA LYS A 462 -20.63 28.32 0.47
C LYS A 462 -21.70 28.53 -0.60
N ALA A 463 -21.83 29.76 -1.11
CA ALA A 463 -22.79 30.10 -2.16
C ALA A 463 -22.45 29.43 -3.50
N SER A 464 -21.18 29.17 -3.80
CA SER A 464 -20.78 28.40 -5.00
C SER A 464 -21.08 26.90 -4.89
N GLY A 465 -21.44 26.41 -3.70
CA GLY A 465 -21.71 24.99 -3.45
C GLY A 465 -20.45 24.13 -3.28
N GLU A 466 -19.26 24.73 -3.24
CA GLU A 466 -17.99 24.00 -3.17
C GLU A 466 -17.85 23.12 -1.91
N PHE A 467 -18.44 23.53 -0.78
CA PHE A 467 -18.43 22.73 0.45
C PHE A 467 -19.28 21.45 0.37
N GLY A 468 -20.11 21.29 -0.67
CA GLY A 468 -20.91 20.07 -0.87
C GLY A 468 -20.04 18.81 -1.03
N PHE A 469 -18.84 18.94 -1.58
CA PHE A 469 -17.90 17.84 -1.81
C PHE A 469 -16.81 17.83 -0.74
N TYR A 470 -17.11 17.26 0.43
CA TYR A 470 -16.18 17.09 1.55
C TYR A 470 -15.80 18.37 2.33
N GLY A 471 -16.71 19.33 2.42
CA GLY A 471 -16.58 20.51 3.28
C GLY A 471 -17.77 20.72 4.23
N ALA A 472 -18.56 19.68 4.51
CA ALA A 472 -19.80 19.81 5.28
C ALA A 472 -19.56 20.34 6.71
N ASP A 473 -18.52 19.85 7.35
CA ASP A 473 -18.07 20.28 8.68
C ASP A 473 -17.66 21.76 8.72
N VAL A 474 -16.98 22.24 7.66
CA VAL A 474 -16.68 23.67 7.47
C VAL A 474 -17.96 24.46 7.26
N ALA A 475 -18.85 24.00 6.38
CA ALA A 475 -20.13 24.66 6.12
C ALA A 475 -21.00 24.81 7.37
N GLU A 476 -20.94 23.85 8.30
CA GLU A 476 -21.73 23.83 9.53
C GLU A 476 -21.11 24.64 10.67
N ASN A 477 -19.77 24.64 10.81
CA ASN A 477 -19.12 25.10 12.04
C ASN A 477 -18.14 26.27 11.88
N PHE A 478 -17.80 26.69 10.66
CA PHE A 478 -16.83 27.78 10.42
C PHE A 478 -17.14 29.08 11.20
N LEU A 479 -18.42 29.49 11.26
CA LEU A 479 -18.82 30.72 11.95
C LEU A 479 -18.65 30.66 13.48
N LYS A 480 -18.51 29.45 14.05
CA LYS A 480 -18.28 29.24 15.50
C LYS A 480 -16.79 29.30 15.86
N CYS A 481 -15.91 29.31 14.88
CA CYS A 481 -14.47 29.29 15.06
C CYS A 481 -13.92 30.70 15.38
N THR A 482 -12.83 30.76 16.14
CA THR A 482 -12.07 32.00 16.35
C THR A 482 -11.43 32.50 15.05
N PRO A 483 -11.04 33.79 14.93
CA PRO A 483 -10.40 34.30 13.72
C PRO A 483 -9.15 33.51 13.28
N LYS A 484 -8.33 33.05 14.23
CA LYS A 484 -7.17 32.19 13.95
C LYS A 484 -7.58 30.84 13.36
N GLN A 485 -8.59 30.20 13.94
CA GLN A 485 -9.12 28.93 13.44
C GLN A 485 -9.77 29.10 12.05
N LYS A 486 -10.53 30.18 11.82
CA LYS A 486 -11.09 30.52 10.51
C LYS A 486 -9.99 30.63 9.44
N LEU A 487 -8.87 31.27 9.76
CA LEU A 487 -7.71 31.36 8.86
C LEU A 487 -7.12 29.97 8.55
N MET A 488 -6.92 29.15 9.58
CA MET A 488 -6.44 27.77 9.39
C MET A 488 -7.38 26.95 8.49
N LEU A 489 -8.70 27.06 8.69
CA LEU A 489 -9.69 26.34 7.87
C LEU A 489 -9.66 26.78 6.41
N LYS A 490 -9.49 28.08 6.14
CA LYS A 490 -9.30 28.59 4.78
C LYS A 490 -8.04 28.03 4.12
N GLN A 491 -6.93 27.96 4.86
CA GLN A 491 -5.67 27.39 4.36
C GLN A 491 -5.78 25.89 4.11
N ALA A 492 -6.40 25.15 5.04
CA ALA A 492 -6.67 23.73 4.90
C ALA A 492 -7.56 23.44 3.68
N TRP A 493 -8.60 24.26 3.45
CA TRP A 493 -9.43 24.18 2.25
C TRP A 493 -8.61 24.42 0.99
N ARG A 494 -7.84 25.53 0.92
CA ARG A 494 -6.98 25.86 -0.24
C ARG A 494 -6.06 24.70 -0.64
N LEU A 495 -5.42 24.05 0.33
CA LEU A 495 -4.48 22.95 0.09
C LEU A 495 -5.14 21.59 -0.22
N THR A 496 -6.44 21.44 0.06
CA THR A 496 -7.11 20.13 0.03
C THR A 496 -8.23 20.04 -0.99
N HIS A 497 -8.97 21.13 -1.25
CA HIS A 497 -10.18 21.09 -2.06
C HIS A 497 -9.95 20.61 -3.50
N HIS A 498 -8.81 20.92 -4.14
CA HIS A 498 -8.48 20.41 -5.47
C HIS A 498 -8.24 18.91 -5.47
N TYR A 499 -7.65 18.38 -4.40
CA TYR A 499 -7.47 16.95 -4.23
C TYR A 499 -8.82 16.26 -3.99
N LEU A 500 -9.64 16.83 -3.11
CA LEU A 500 -10.99 16.34 -2.82
C LEU A 500 -11.87 16.30 -4.06
N ASN A 501 -11.74 17.30 -4.93
CA ASN A 501 -12.47 17.40 -6.18
C ASN A 501 -11.70 16.79 -7.37
N GLY A 502 -10.54 16.20 -7.11
CA GLY A 502 -9.67 15.60 -8.10
C GLY A 502 -10.10 14.18 -8.48
N VAL A 503 -9.51 13.70 -9.57
CA VAL A 503 -9.90 12.44 -10.22
C VAL A 503 -9.81 11.24 -9.31
N GLN A 504 -8.74 11.13 -8.54
CA GLN A 504 -8.52 9.91 -7.75
C GLN A 504 -9.43 9.84 -6.55
N LYS A 505 -9.82 11.00 -6.01
CA LYS A 505 -10.85 11.02 -4.97
C LYS A 505 -12.23 10.73 -5.55
N ARG A 506 -12.54 11.12 -6.80
CA ARG A 506 -13.74 10.68 -7.53
C ARG A 506 -13.78 9.16 -7.73
N ARG A 507 -12.64 8.52 -8.00
CA ARG A 507 -12.56 7.05 -8.07
C ARG A 507 -12.95 6.40 -6.75
N GLU A 508 -12.37 6.84 -5.63
CA GLU A 508 -12.77 6.37 -4.30
C GLU A 508 -14.26 6.66 -4.01
N ARG A 509 -14.79 7.82 -4.42
CA ARG A 509 -16.23 8.13 -4.26
C ARG A 509 -17.13 7.13 -4.99
N GLN A 510 -16.80 6.79 -6.24
CA GLN A 510 -17.57 5.87 -7.07
C GLN A 510 -17.48 4.42 -6.58
N GLU A 511 -16.28 3.98 -6.17
CA GLU A 511 -16.07 2.62 -5.65
C GLU A 511 -16.78 2.41 -4.29
N PHE A 512 -16.87 3.44 -3.44
CA PHE A 512 -17.43 3.33 -2.08
C PHE A 512 -18.80 4.01 -1.89
N GLY A 513 -19.38 4.64 -2.91
CA GLY A 513 -20.68 5.30 -2.87
C GLY A 513 -20.79 6.52 -1.93
N ARG A 514 -19.68 7.24 -1.67
CA ARG A 514 -19.63 8.37 -0.73
C ARG A 514 -19.48 9.71 -1.47
N GLU A 515 -20.57 10.42 -1.74
CA GLU A 515 -20.54 11.73 -2.44
C GLU A 515 -20.26 12.93 -1.50
N SER A 516 -20.38 12.74 -0.19
CA SER A 516 -20.21 13.80 0.83
C SER A 516 -19.21 13.41 1.92
N GLY A 517 -18.66 14.40 2.63
CA GLY A 517 -17.88 14.16 3.84
C GLY A 517 -17.36 15.45 4.49
N ALA A 518 -16.28 15.33 5.26
CA ALA A 518 -15.74 16.40 6.09
C ALA A 518 -14.29 16.74 5.71
N LEU A 519 -13.91 18.02 5.75
CA LEU A 519 -12.53 18.46 5.50
C LEU A 519 -11.58 17.87 6.55
N SER A 520 -12.06 17.77 7.80
CA SER A 520 -11.29 17.22 8.92
C SER A 520 -10.86 15.76 8.75
N GLN A 521 -11.49 15.02 7.85
CA GLN A 521 -11.08 13.65 7.50
C GLN A 521 -9.79 13.63 6.66
N TYR A 522 -9.41 14.77 6.06
CA TYR A 522 -8.27 14.88 5.14
C TYR A 522 -7.17 15.76 5.69
N VAL A 523 -7.54 16.74 6.50
CA VAL A 523 -6.59 17.56 7.26
C VAL A 523 -6.83 17.22 8.72
N ALA A 524 -6.03 16.30 9.25
CA ALA A 524 -6.06 15.98 10.67
C ALA A 524 -5.70 17.22 11.51
N PHE A 525 -6.06 17.19 12.78
CA PHE A 525 -5.79 18.26 13.75
C PHE A 525 -6.58 19.57 13.52
N ILE A 526 -7.74 19.48 12.86
CA ILE A 526 -8.72 20.59 12.78
C ILE A 526 -10.15 20.15 13.18
N ASP A 527 -10.39 18.84 13.35
CA ASP A 527 -11.72 18.26 13.64
C ASP A 527 -12.34 18.85 14.91
N ILE A 528 -11.55 19.03 15.97
CA ILE A 528 -11.99 19.64 17.24
C ILE A 528 -12.57 21.03 17.01
N TYR A 529 -11.96 21.83 16.13
CA TYR A 529 -12.42 23.19 15.84
C TYR A 529 -13.73 23.22 15.05
N LEU A 530 -14.00 22.14 14.32
CA LEU A 530 -15.24 21.92 13.57
C LEU A 530 -16.27 21.14 14.38
N GLY A 531 -16.08 20.99 15.69
CA GLY A 531 -17.02 20.31 16.59
C GLY A 531 -17.09 18.80 16.37
N ARG A 532 -16.06 18.22 15.75
CA ARG A 532 -15.95 16.79 15.48
C ARG A 532 -14.96 16.14 16.43
N SER A 533 -15.14 14.84 16.65
CA SER A 533 -14.32 14.00 17.52
C SER A 533 -13.71 12.83 16.75
N ASP A 534 -13.60 12.92 15.42
CA ASP A 534 -13.18 11.78 14.58
C ASP A 534 -11.80 11.26 15.01
N VAL A 535 -10.83 12.15 15.24
CA VAL A 535 -9.48 11.76 15.65
C VAL A 535 -9.48 11.10 17.02
N LYS A 536 -10.29 11.63 17.95
CA LYS A 536 -10.45 11.12 19.32
C LYS A 536 -11.15 9.77 19.34
N ASP A 537 -12.33 9.68 18.72
CA ASP A 537 -13.20 8.52 18.74
C ASP A 537 -12.57 7.35 17.97
N SER A 538 -11.82 7.66 16.90
CA SER A 538 -10.98 6.69 16.22
C SER A 538 -9.65 6.44 16.93
N GLN A 539 -9.32 7.08 18.05
CA GLN A 539 -8.03 6.92 18.74
C GLN A 539 -6.82 7.06 17.81
N MET A 540 -6.77 8.11 16.97
CA MET A 540 -5.71 8.28 15.95
C MET A 540 -5.66 7.16 14.89
N ARG A 541 -6.74 6.39 14.72
CA ARG A 541 -6.90 5.33 13.70
C ARG A 541 -7.74 5.77 12.48
N VAL A 542 -7.88 7.09 12.27
CA VAL A 542 -8.60 7.62 11.11
C VAL A 542 -7.83 7.24 9.85
N SER A 543 -8.54 6.69 8.86
CA SER A 543 -7.97 6.40 7.55
C SER A 543 -7.48 7.69 6.90
N PHE A 544 -6.16 7.91 6.89
CA PHE A 544 -5.56 8.98 6.08
C PHE A 544 -5.73 8.62 4.60
N PRO A 545 -6.04 9.57 3.69
CA PRO A 545 -6.24 9.26 2.28
C PRO A 545 -5.05 8.48 1.71
N TYR A 546 -5.30 7.26 1.24
CA TYR A 546 -4.27 6.33 0.75
C TYR A 546 -3.59 6.86 -0.52
N TYR A 547 -4.28 7.71 -1.27
CA TYR A 547 -3.86 8.16 -2.58
C TYR A 547 -3.28 9.59 -2.56
N ILE A 548 -2.03 9.78 -2.13
CA ILE A 548 -1.32 11.07 -2.21
C ILE A 548 -0.40 11.18 -3.45
N GLY A 549 -0.34 10.13 -4.27
CA GLY A 549 0.68 9.90 -5.29
C GLY A 549 0.92 11.05 -6.29
N PRO A 550 -0.09 11.60 -6.99
CA PRO A 550 0.17 12.51 -8.11
C PRO A 550 0.65 13.89 -7.70
N GLY A 551 0.14 14.43 -6.59
CA GLY A 551 0.67 15.69 -6.04
C GLY A 551 2.14 15.54 -5.66
N VAL A 552 2.50 14.38 -5.09
CA VAL A 552 3.86 14.03 -4.73
C VAL A 552 4.74 13.80 -5.96
N TRP A 553 4.26 13.06 -6.96
CA TRP A 553 4.99 12.85 -8.21
C TRP A 553 5.22 14.14 -8.98
N ARG A 554 4.21 15.02 -9.04
CA ARG A 554 4.35 16.36 -9.60
C ARG A 554 5.43 17.14 -8.85
N PHE A 555 5.42 17.13 -7.52
CA PHE A 555 6.45 17.78 -6.71
C PHE A 555 7.85 17.24 -7.06
N PHE A 556 8.04 15.93 -7.13
CA PHE A 556 9.33 15.32 -7.45
C PHE A 556 9.86 15.65 -8.84
N HIS A 557 9.06 15.41 -9.87
CA HIS A 557 9.48 15.69 -11.24
C HIS A 557 9.73 17.18 -11.44
N THR A 558 8.87 18.06 -10.89
CA THR A 558 9.08 19.52 -10.96
C THR A 558 10.32 19.97 -10.18
N THR A 559 10.64 19.31 -9.06
CA THR A 559 11.90 19.53 -8.32
C THR A 559 13.11 19.27 -9.23
N ALA A 560 13.13 18.16 -9.98
CA ALA A 560 14.21 17.87 -10.92
C ALA A 560 14.33 18.91 -12.03
N GLU A 561 13.20 19.41 -12.54
CA GLU A 561 13.20 20.48 -13.55
C GLU A 561 13.76 21.78 -12.99
N ILE A 562 13.34 22.19 -11.79
CA ILE A 562 13.86 23.40 -11.13
C ILE A 562 15.37 23.26 -10.87
N VAL A 563 15.83 22.10 -10.38
CA VAL A 563 17.27 21.86 -10.16
C VAL A 563 18.04 21.99 -11.46
N SER A 564 17.52 21.43 -12.56
CA SER A 564 18.15 21.49 -13.88
C SER A 564 18.36 22.91 -14.42
N THR A 565 17.62 23.92 -13.94
CA THR A 565 17.81 25.32 -14.34
C THR A 565 18.80 26.10 -13.46
N LYS A 566 19.36 25.49 -12.40
CA LYS A 566 20.31 26.16 -11.49
C LYS A 566 21.75 26.04 -11.98
N THR A 567 22.64 26.85 -11.42
CA THR A 567 24.10 26.72 -11.65
C THR A 567 24.65 25.42 -11.08
N ASP A 568 25.76 24.91 -11.62
CA ASP A 568 26.37 23.63 -11.17
C ASP A 568 26.62 23.57 -9.66
N VAL A 569 27.04 24.67 -9.05
CA VAL A 569 27.27 24.76 -7.59
C VAL A 569 25.96 24.60 -6.83
N GLN A 570 24.91 25.28 -7.27
CA GLN A 570 23.57 25.18 -6.66
C GLN A 570 22.95 23.81 -6.89
N GLN A 571 23.15 23.21 -8.08
CA GLN A 571 22.69 21.85 -8.36
C GLN A 571 23.30 20.85 -7.39
N LYS A 572 24.63 20.87 -7.21
CA LYS A 572 25.31 19.99 -6.25
C LYS A 572 24.79 20.15 -4.82
N ALA A 573 24.58 21.39 -4.38
CA ALA A 573 24.03 21.66 -3.05
C ALA A 573 22.59 21.13 -2.91
N LEU A 574 21.72 21.36 -3.90
CA LEU A 574 20.33 20.88 -3.89
C LEU A 574 20.25 19.36 -3.98
N VAL A 575 21.10 18.74 -4.80
CA VAL A 575 21.19 17.29 -4.92
C VAL A 575 21.62 16.65 -3.60
N ALA A 576 22.56 17.26 -2.86
CA ALA A 576 22.93 16.77 -1.53
C ALA A 576 21.74 16.79 -0.57
N VAL A 577 21.04 17.93 -0.47
CA VAL A 577 19.84 18.05 0.38
C VAL A 577 18.72 17.09 -0.06
N PHE A 578 18.57 16.88 -1.38
CA PHE A 578 17.63 15.90 -1.91
C PHE A 578 17.95 14.48 -1.47
N LYS A 579 19.23 14.06 -1.47
CA LYS A 579 19.63 12.71 -1.04
C LYS A 579 19.25 12.47 0.42
N ASP A 580 19.53 13.43 1.29
CA ASP A 580 19.17 13.36 2.71
C ASP A 580 17.65 13.28 2.88
N PHE A 581 16.90 14.14 2.17
CA PHE A 581 15.44 14.10 2.16
C PHE A 581 14.90 12.74 1.67
N PHE A 582 15.46 12.18 0.60
CA PHE A 582 14.93 10.97 -0.03
C PHE A 582 15.20 9.70 0.81
N GLN A 583 16.33 9.65 1.52
CA GLN A 583 16.60 8.59 2.49
C GLN A 583 15.52 8.56 3.58
N LEU A 584 15.14 9.72 4.11
CA LEU A 584 14.08 9.86 5.10
C LEU A 584 12.69 9.66 4.50
N PHE A 585 12.49 10.00 3.22
CA PHE A 585 11.23 9.75 2.52
C PHE A 585 10.88 8.25 2.46
N ALA A 586 11.88 7.38 2.26
CA ALA A 586 11.67 5.93 2.24
C ALA A 586 11.10 5.41 3.58
N THR A 587 11.44 6.07 4.69
CA THR A 587 10.91 5.75 6.01
C THR A 587 9.66 6.57 6.38
N MET A 588 9.46 7.77 5.85
CA MET A 588 8.38 8.67 6.27
C MET A 588 7.20 8.75 5.30
N TYR A 589 7.20 7.98 4.21
CA TYR A 589 6.10 8.03 3.25
C TYR A 589 4.74 7.72 3.91
N PRO A 590 3.74 8.63 3.87
CA PRO A 590 2.53 8.51 4.69
C PRO A 590 1.62 7.32 4.39
N CYS A 591 1.58 6.87 3.14
CA CYS A 591 0.78 5.72 2.72
C CYS A 591 1.57 4.43 2.97
N PRO A 592 1.17 3.57 3.93
CA PRO A 592 1.99 2.43 4.27
C PRO A 592 2.02 1.38 3.14
N TYR A 593 0.96 1.27 2.34
CA TYR A 593 0.93 0.41 1.15
C TYR A 593 2.01 0.82 0.15
N CYS A 594 1.98 2.08 -0.28
CA CYS A 594 2.98 2.61 -1.21
C CYS A 594 4.39 2.59 -0.62
N ARG A 595 4.53 2.81 0.69
CA ARG A 595 5.82 2.73 1.39
C ARG A 595 6.36 1.31 1.39
N HIS A 596 5.53 0.31 1.63
CA HIS A 596 5.93 -1.08 1.52
C HIS A 596 6.38 -1.42 0.11
N HIS A 597 5.62 -1.00 -0.92
CA HIS A 597 5.99 -1.23 -2.31
C HIS A 597 7.32 -0.53 -2.66
N LEU A 598 7.49 0.71 -2.22
CA LEU A 598 8.76 1.43 -2.35
C LEU A 598 9.88 0.63 -1.67
N ASN A 599 9.73 0.17 -0.43
CA ASN A 599 10.80 -0.54 0.26
C ASN A 599 11.10 -1.93 -0.32
N MET A 600 10.07 -2.72 -0.65
CA MET A 600 10.27 -4.06 -1.22
C MET A 600 10.87 -4.00 -2.62
N TYR A 601 10.25 -3.22 -3.50
CA TYR A 601 10.54 -3.27 -4.93
C TYR A 601 11.58 -2.25 -5.35
N VAL A 602 11.61 -1.09 -4.70
CA VAL A 602 12.59 -0.04 -5.03
C VAL A 602 13.79 -0.08 -4.08
N VAL A 603 13.64 -0.34 -2.78
CA VAL A 603 14.81 -0.33 -1.88
C VAL A 603 15.54 -1.65 -1.90
N GLN A 604 14.82 -2.77 -1.87
CA GLN A 604 15.39 -4.12 -1.73
C GLN A 604 15.44 -4.94 -3.03
N ASN A 605 14.85 -4.45 -4.12
CA ASN A 605 14.76 -5.17 -5.41
C ASN A 605 14.22 -6.63 -5.25
N LYS A 606 13.16 -6.84 -4.46
CA LYS A 606 12.52 -8.16 -4.29
C LYS A 606 11.72 -8.57 -5.53
N GLU A 607 11.47 -9.88 -5.72
CA GLU A 607 10.75 -10.43 -6.90
C GLU A 607 11.45 -10.19 -8.24
N VAL A 608 12.79 -10.35 -8.26
CA VAL A 608 13.63 -10.17 -9.46
C VAL A 608 13.18 -11.04 -10.63
N GLU A 609 12.60 -12.21 -10.37
CA GLU A 609 12.06 -13.09 -11.41
C GLU A 609 10.90 -12.46 -12.19
N MET A 610 10.12 -11.59 -11.53
CA MET A 610 8.98 -10.91 -12.16
C MET A 610 9.41 -9.61 -12.86
N TYR A 611 10.32 -8.83 -12.27
CA TYR A 611 10.67 -7.48 -12.74
C TYR A 611 12.18 -7.24 -12.92
N PRO A 612 12.93 -8.14 -13.61
CA PRO A 612 14.38 -8.05 -13.65
C PRO A 612 14.87 -6.77 -14.33
N MET A 613 14.11 -6.25 -15.29
CA MET A 613 14.49 -5.08 -16.08
C MET A 613 14.19 -3.77 -15.35
N GLU A 614 13.05 -3.67 -14.66
CA GLU A 614 12.69 -2.52 -13.84
C GLU A 614 13.67 -2.30 -12.69
N TYR A 615 14.27 -3.39 -12.17
CA TYR A 615 15.33 -3.30 -11.17
C TYR A 615 16.67 -2.93 -11.78
N LEU A 616 17.03 -3.48 -12.94
CA LEU A 616 18.22 -3.03 -13.68
C LEU A 616 18.17 -1.54 -14.02
N LEU A 617 16.99 -0.99 -14.33
CA LEU A 617 16.81 0.46 -14.54
C LEU A 617 17.18 1.28 -13.30
N LEU A 618 16.85 0.79 -12.10
CA LEU A 618 17.24 1.41 -10.83
C LEU A 618 18.70 1.17 -10.45
N GLY A 619 19.44 0.41 -11.25
CA GLY A 619 20.84 0.05 -11.08
C GLY A 619 21.04 -1.35 -10.48
N ARG A 620 22.27 -1.85 -10.56
CA ARG A 620 22.74 -3.05 -9.86
C ARG A 620 24.17 -2.86 -9.39
N ASP A 621 24.58 -3.61 -8.37
CA ASP A 621 26.00 -3.83 -8.14
C ASP A 621 26.55 -4.80 -9.21
N ALA A 622 27.59 -4.38 -9.93
CA ALA A 622 28.22 -5.20 -10.96
C ALA A 622 28.89 -6.46 -10.39
N GLN A 623 29.26 -6.45 -9.11
CA GLN A 623 29.88 -7.54 -8.38
C GLN A 623 28.87 -8.51 -7.76
N LEU A 624 27.62 -8.08 -7.54
CA LEU A 624 26.56 -8.92 -6.98
C LEU A 624 25.72 -9.55 -8.09
N THR A 625 25.34 -10.81 -7.89
CA THR A 625 24.56 -11.61 -8.85
C THR A 625 23.06 -11.63 -8.55
N ASN A 626 22.65 -11.10 -7.40
CA ASN A 626 21.28 -11.11 -6.86
C ASN A 626 20.49 -9.82 -7.15
N PHE A 627 20.96 -8.97 -8.07
CA PHE A 627 20.32 -7.69 -8.43
C PHE A 627 20.17 -6.70 -7.27
N GLU A 628 20.83 -6.96 -6.13
CA GLU A 628 20.79 -6.04 -4.99
C GLU A 628 21.57 -4.76 -5.30
N VAL A 629 20.99 -3.64 -4.85
CA VAL A 629 21.62 -2.32 -4.91
C VAL A 629 21.06 -1.49 -3.78
N SER A 630 21.95 -0.98 -2.93
CA SER A 630 21.55 -0.18 -1.77
C SER A 630 20.95 1.16 -2.19
N MET A 631 20.13 1.75 -1.31
CA MET A 631 19.57 3.09 -1.56
C MET A 631 20.69 4.13 -1.77
N GLU A 632 21.77 4.02 -1.00
CA GLU A 632 22.95 4.88 -1.10
C GLU A 632 23.60 4.76 -2.48
N ALA A 633 23.74 3.54 -3.00
CA ALA A 633 24.28 3.30 -4.34
C ALA A 633 23.36 3.91 -5.42
N LYS A 634 22.03 3.78 -5.31
CA LYS A 634 21.08 4.42 -6.23
C LYS A 634 21.21 5.93 -6.20
N LEU A 635 21.20 6.51 -5.01
CA LEU A 635 21.34 7.96 -4.81
C LEU A 635 22.72 8.48 -5.23
N SER A 636 23.77 7.65 -5.21
CA SER A 636 25.10 8.04 -5.69
C SER A 636 25.11 8.42 -7.18
N THR A 637 24.21 7.83 -7.98
CA THR A 637 24.06 8.12 -9.42
C THR A 637 23.46 9.51 -9.69
N VAL A 638 22.82 10.11 -8.70
CA VAL A 638 22.24 11.45 -8.80
C VAL A 638 23.31 12.49 -8.49
N VAL A 639 23.80 13.18 -9.51
CA VAL A 639 24.91 14.15 -9.39
C VAL A 639 24.53 15.58 -9.81
N ASP A 640 23.45 15.71 -10.58
CA ASP A 640 22.96 16.95 -11.17
C ASP A 640 21.44 16.88 -11.43
N GLY A 641 20.86 17.93 -12.00
CA GLY A 641 19.43 17.97 -12.31
C GLY A 641 19.00 16.95 -13.38
N SER A 642 19.88 16.62 -14.33
CA SER A 642 19.57 15.69 -15.42
C SER A 642 19.49 14.23 -14.93
N SER A 643 20.44 13.83 -14.08
CA SER A 643 20.45 12.55 -13.38
C SER A 643 19.31 12.46 -12.36
N LEU A 644 18.96 13.56 -11.67
CA LEU A 644 17.78 13.61 -10.78
C LEU A 644 16.47 13.41 -11.55
N ARG A 645 16.33 14.01 -12.73
CA ARG A 645 15.19 13.80 -13.63
C ARG A 645 15.06 12.33 -14.02
N LEU A 646 16.16 11.72 -14.46
CA LEU A 646 16.18 10.29 -14.79
C LEU A 646 15.85 9.41 -13.58
N PHE A 647 16.37 9.74 -12.40
CA PHE A 647 16.09 9.00 -11.17
C PHE A 647 14.58 8.94 -10.88
N PHE A 648 13.88 10.09 -10.91
CA PHE A 648 12.43 10.08 -10.68
C PHE A 648 11.64 9.41 -11.81
N TRP A 649 12.09 9.50 -13.06
CA TRP A 649 11.46 8.79 -14.16
C TRP A 649 11.56 7.27 -13.99
N LYS A 650 12.75 6.76 -13.67
CA LYS A 650 12.97 5.34 -13.37
C LYS A 650 12.10 4.90 -12.19
N LEU A 651 12.17 5.65 -11.09
CA LEU A 651 11.40 5.37 -9.88
C LEU A 651 9.89 5.32 -10.16
N HIS A 652 9.36 6.29 -10.91
CA HIS A 652 7.94 6.36 -11.25
C HIS A 652 7.51 5.14 -12.07
N ASN A 653 8.28 4.75 -13.08
CA ASN A 653 7.96 3.58 -13.90
C ASN A 653 8.06 2.26 -13.12
N THR A 654 9.07 2.10 -12.25
CA THR A 654 9.20 0.89 -11.41
C THR A 654 8.07 0.79 -10.39
N VAL A 655 7.68 1.88 -9.72
CA VAL A 655 6.58 1.89 -8.75
C VAL A 655 5.23 1.65 -9.44
N SER A 656 5.01 2.27 -10.61
CA SER A 656 3.79 2.03 -11.38
C SER A 656 3.69 0.57 -11.82
N SER A 657 4.79 -0.04 -12.25
CA SER A 657 4.81 -1.44 -12.70
C SER A 657 4.54 -2.43 -11.57
N SER A 658 5.05 -2.17 -10.35
CA SER A 658 4.84 -3.05 -9.20
C SER A 658 3.48 -2.88 -8.51
N ILE A 659 2.86 -1.69 -8.60
CA ILE A 659 1.53 -1.44 -8.01
C ILE A 659 0.39 -1.86 -8.96
N ALA A 660 0.56 -1.68 -10.27
CA ALA A 660 -0.57 -1.66 -11.19
C ALA A 660 -1.20 -3.02 -11.49
N ARG A 661 -0.49 -4.15 -11.33
CA ARG A 661 -0.99 -5.46 -11.80
C ARG A 661 -0.34 -6.60 -11.01
N SER A 662 -1.03 -7.14 -10.01
CA SER A 662 -0.58 -8.30 -9.22
C SER A 662 -0.99 -9.64 -9.85
N GLU A 663 -1.59 -9.62 -11.05
CA GLU A 663 -2.10 -10.80 -11.70
C GLU A 663 -0.99 -11.63 -12.36
N GLU A 664 -0.95 -12.92 -12.07
CA GLU A 664 0.11 -13.83 -12.52
C GLU A 664 0.29 -13.88 -14.04
N TRP A 665 -0.81 -13.71 -14.81
CA TRP A 665 -0.78 -13.66 -16.27
C TRP A 665 -0.02 -12.44 -16.82
N TYR A 666 -0.04 -11.31 -16.11
CA TYR A 666 0.59 -10.07 -16.56
C TYR A 666 2.13 -10.17 -16.55
N HIS A 667 2.68 -10.94 -15.62
CA HIS A 667 4.13 -11.19 -15.49
C HIS A 667 4.61 -12.29 -16.44
N LYS A 668 3.71 -13.19 -16.87
CA LYS A 668 3.98 -14.30 -17.79
C LYS A 668 3.65 -13.98 -19.25
N ASP A 669 3.13 -12.78 -19.53
CA ASP A 669 2.79 -12.36 -20.89
C ASP A 669 4.05 -12.12 -21.73
N GLU A 670 4.38 -13.12 -22.55
CA GLU A 670 5.46 -13.09 -23.54
C GLU A 670 5.14 -12.19 -24.75
N LYS A 671 3.88 -11.82 -24.95
CA LYS A 671 3.40 -11.02 -26.09
C LYS A 671 3.24 -9.53 -25.78
N ALA A 672 3.25 -9.13 -24.51
CA ALA A 672 3.18 -7.73 -24.13
C ALA A 672 4.35 -6.94 -24.75
N PHE A 673 4.03 -5.93 -25.55
CA PHE A 673 5.03 -4.99 -26.03
C PHE A 673 5.57 -4.20 -24.84
N TYR A 674 6.79 -4.49 -24.41
CA TYR A 674 7.43 -3.86 -23.25
C TYR A 674 7.38 -2.32 -23.27
N THR A 675 7.23 -1.71 -24.46
CA THR A 675 7.02 -0.29 -24.70
C THR A 675 5.75 0.30 -24.10
N THR A 676 4.72 -0.52 -23.87
CA THR A 676 3.43 -0.08 -23.29
C THR A 676 3.53 0.09 -21.78
N ARG A 677 4.50 -0.57 -21.15
CA ARG A 677 4.70 -0.60 -19.69
C ARG A 677 5.45 0.63 -19.15
N TYR A 678 5.98 1.48 -20.03
CA TYR A 678 6.69 2.71 -19.66
C TYR A 678 5.92 3.95 -20.08
N TRP A 679 5.90 4.95 -19.22
CA TRP A 679 5.58 6.29 -19.64
C TRP A 679 6.84 7.06 -20.06
N PRO A 680 6.80 7.80 -21.17
CA PRO A 680 5.71 7.86 -22.16
C PRO A 680 5.75 6.70 -23.17
N SER A 681 4.56 6.22 -23.55
CA SER A 681 4.32 5.27 -24.65
C SER A 681 3.39 5.88 -25.71
N LEU A 682 3.34 5.30 -26.90
CA LEU A 682 2.43 5.74 -27.96
C LEU A 682 0.96 5.68 -27.49
N ASP A 683 0.56 4.63 -26.80
CA ASP A 683 -0.80 4.47 -26.31
C ASP A 683 -1.15 5.51 -25.24
N THR A 684 -0.21 5.79 -24.33
CA THR A 684 -0.42 6.85 -23.32
C THR A 684 -0.52 8.23 -23.97
N GLU A 685 0.16 8.43 -25.09
CA GLU A 685 0.11 9.66 -25.85
C GLU A 685 -1.18 9.81 -26.66
N LEU A 686 -1.63 8.73 -27.31
CA LEU A 686 -2.90 8.64 -28.01
C LEU A 686 -4.07 8.83 -27.05
N ALA A 687 -4.03 8.17 -25.90
CA ALA A 687 -5.03 8.29 -24.86
C ALA A 687 -5.03 9.71 -24.25
N ARG A 688 -3.87 10.32 -24.04
CA ARG A 688 -3.78 11.75 -23.68
C ARG A 688 -4.37 12.65 -24.76
N ALA A 689 -4.08 12.42 -26.04
CA ALA A 689 -4.62 13.22 -27.14
C ALA A 689 -6.15 13.11 -27.21
N LYS A 690 -6.69 11.89 -27.11
CA LYS A 690 -8.13 11.62 -27.01
C LYS A 690 -8.76 12.34 -25.81
N ALA A 691 -8.13 12.25 -24.65
CA ALA A 691 -8.57 12.92 -23.43
C ALA A 691 -8.57 14.45 -23.59
N LEU A 692 -7.52 15.02 -24.14
CA LEU A 692 -7.43 16.45 -24.39
C LEU A 692 -8.31 16.92 -25.56
N LYS A 693 -9.07 16.01 -26.19
CA LYS A 693 -9.83 16.26 -27.42
C LYS A 693 -8.96 16.86 -28.52
N HIS A 694 -7.67 16.53 -28.50
CA HIS A 694 -6.74 16.86 -29.55
C HIS A 694 -7.01 15.95 -30.74
N ILE A 695 -7.39 16.55 -31.85
CA ILE A 695 -7.61 15.85 -33.13
C ILE A 695 -6.31 15.51 -33.87
N SER A 696 -5.15 15.91 -33.36
CA SER A 696 -3.83 15.66 -33.95
C SER A 696 -2.73 15.61 -32.89
N ILE A 697 -1.64 14.91 -33.19
CA ILE A 697 -0.40 14.92 -32.39
C ILE A 697 0.73 15.42 -33.29
N ALA A 698 1.58 16.30 -32.75
CA ALA A 698 2.70 16.84 -33.51
C ALA A 698 3.69 15.73 -33.93
N SER A 699 4.08 15.72 -35.20
CA SER A 699 4.93 14.66 -35.75
C SER A 699 6.28 14.57 -35.03
N ASP A 700 6.86 15.70 -34.60
CA ASP A 700 8.11 15.72 -33.83
C ASP A 700 7.96 14.96 -32.50
N ARG A 701 6.79 15.06 -31.85
CA ARG A 701 6.50 14.38 -30.59
C ARG A 701 6.37 12.87 -30.81
N ILE A 702 5.75 12.45 -31.91
CA ILE A 702 5.72 11.03 -32.33
C ILE A 702 7.13 10.51 -32.64
N TYR A 703 7.96 11.28 -33.36
CA TYR A 703 9.36 10.88 -33.63
C TYR A 703 10.18 10.75 -32.34
N ARG A 704 10.01 11.66 -31.38
CA ARG A 704 10.65 11.57 -30.06
C ARG A 704 10.22 10.32 -29.28
N LEU A 705 8.93 9.94 -29.33
CA LEU A 705 8.45 8.69 -28.75
C LEU A 705 9.05 7.47 -29.47
N TYR A 706 9.07 7.48 -30.79
CA TYR A 706 9.66 6.40 -31.58
C TYR A 706 11.14 6.18 -31.27
N GLY A 707 11.89 7.26 -30.98
CA GLY A 707 13.26 7.19 -30.50
C GLY A 707 13.42 6.38 -29.21
N MET A 708 12.42 6.38 -28.33
CA MET A 708 12.38 5.58 -27.10
C MET A 708 11.89 4.15 -27.32
N LEU A 709 11.03 3.91 -28.32
CA LEU A 709 10.48 2.57 -28.60
C LEU A 709 11.56 1.57 -28.99
N LYS A 710 12.57 1.98 -29.77
CA LYS A 710 13.64 1.10 -30.24
C LYS A 710 14.50 0.51 -29.10
N PRO A 711 15.05 1.28 -28.16
CA PRO A 711 15.75 0.70 -27.02
C PRO A 711 14.81 -0.07 -26.09
N ALA A 712 13.58 0.42 -25.87
CA ALA A 712 12.59 -0.30 -25.06
C ALA A 712 12.20 -1.68 -25.64
N SER A 713 12.08 -1.82 -26.96
CA SER A 713 11.81 -3.12 -27.59
C SER A 713 12.96 -4.11 -27.42
N ARG A 714 14.21 -3.63 -27.41
CA ARG A 714 15.40 -4.46 -27.12
C ARG A 714 15.42 -4.94 -25.67
N LEU A 715 14.99 -4.10 -24.73
CA LEU A 715 14.83 -4.48 -23.31
C LEU A 715 13.81 -5.61 -23.14
N SER A 716 12.75 -5.68 -23.97
CA SER A 716 11.81 -6.81 -23.98
C SER A 716 12.50 -8.15 -24.25
N GLY A 717 13.44 -8.17 -25.20
CA GLY A 717 14.25 -9.34 -25.52
C GLY A 717 15.19 -9.70 -24.37
N ALA A 718 15.87 -8.71 -23.80
CA ALA A 718 16.75 -8.90 -22.63
C ALA A 718 15.98 -9.46 -21.42
N ARG A 719 14.76 -8.98 -21.16
CA ARG A 719 13.86 -9.50 -20.11
C ARG A 719 13.61 -10.99 -20.28
N THR A 720 13.16 -11.39 -21.46
CA THR A 720 12.80 -12.79 -21.76
C THR A 720 14.00 -13.72 -21.57
N THR A 721 15.18 -13.27 -21.99
CA THR A 721 16.44 -13.99 -21.76
C THR A 721 16.77 -14.08 -20.28
N LEU A 722 16.72 -12.97 -19.54
CA LEU A 722 17.01 -12.93 -18.11
C LEU A 722 16.07 -13.81 -17.29
N GLN A 723 14.76 -13.81 -17.58
CA GLN A 723 13.79 -14.66 -16.89
C GLN A 723 14.10 -16.15 -17.09
N LYS A 724 14.45 -16.57 -18.31
CA LYS A 724 14.85 -17.96 -18.60
C LYS A 724 16.15 -18.36 -17.91
N LEU A 725 17.11 -17.44 -17.81
CA LEU A 725 18.38 -17.69 -17.15
C LEU A 725 18.24 -17.76 -15.63
N LEU A 726 17.40 -16.88 -15.04
CA LEU A 726 17.04 -16.90 -13.62
C LEU A 726 16.38 -18.23 -13.23
N GLN A 727 15.40 -18.70 -14.02
CA GLN A 727 14.76 -20.01 -13.81
C GLN A 727 15.73 -21.18 -13.87
N LYS A 728 16.79 -21.08 -14.69
CA LYS A 728 17.82 -22.12 -14.82
C LYS A 728 18.94 -22.02 -13.78
N GLY A 729 19.05 -20.90 -13.07
CA GLY A 729 20.19 -20.59 -12.20
C GLY A 729 21.51 -20.42 -12.95
N ASP A 730 21.49 -19.96 -14.21
CA ASP A 730 22.70 -19.76 -15.03
C ASP A 730 23.36 -18.40 -14.76
N TRP A 731 24.28 -18.39 -13.80
CA TRP A 731 24.90 -17.15 -13.29
C TRP A 731 25.77 -16.41 -14.30
N GLU A 732 26.53 -17.13 -15.15
CA GLU A 732 27.39 -16.48 -16.14
C GLU A 732 26.55 -15.87 -17.26
N GLY A 733 25.52 -16.61 -17.70
CA GLY A 733 24.54 -16.10 -18.66
C GLY A 733 23.79 -14.86 -18.12
N ILE A 734 23.40 -14.85 -16.84
CA ILE A 734 22.76 -13.67 -16.21
C ILE A 734 23.69 -12.46 -16.27
N LYS A 735 24.98 -12.64 -15.97
CA LYS A 735 25.95 -11.55 -15.98
C LYS A 735 26.13 -10.96 -17.38
N GLU A 736 26.24 -11.79 -18.40
CA GLU A 736 26.31 -11.36 -19.80
C GLU A 736 25.04 -10.65 -20.25
N ALA A 737 23.86 -11.21 -19.94
CA ALA A 737 22.57 -10.62 -20.28
C ALA A 737 22.37 -9.25 -19.58
N CYS A 738 22.83 -9.09 -18.35
CA CYS A 738 22.82 -7.81 -17.64
C CYS A 738 23.72 -6.75 -18.30
N LEU A 739 24.88 -7.13 -18.85
CA LEU A 739 25.73 -6.19 -19.60
C LEU A 739 25.03 -5.72 -20.87
N VAL A 740 24.43 -6.64 -21.63
CA VAL A 740 23.65 -6.30 -22.83
C VAL A 740 22.44 -5.42 -22.48
N ALA A 741 21.74 -5.73 -21.40
CA ALA A 741 20.63 -4.92 -20.89
C ALA A 741 21.08 -3.50 -20.53
N GLN A 742 22.26 -3.34 -19.93
CA GLN A 742 22.79 -2.03 -19.54
C GLN A 742 23.02 -1.12 -20.76
N ASP A 743 23.53 -1.66 -21.86
CA ASP A 743 23.70 -0.88 -23.10
C ASP A 743 22.36 -0.37 -23.63
N TYR A 744 21.33 -1.22 -23.61
CA TYR A 744 19.97 -0.83 -24.02
C TYR A 744 19.33 0.18 -23.06
N ILE A 745 19.62 0.08 -21.76
CA ILE A 745 19.19 1.06 -20.75
C ILE A 745 19.84 2.42 -21.03
N ASN A 746 21.14 2.45 -21.35
CA ASN A 746 21.84 3.70 -21.66
C ASN A 746 21.27 4.38 -22.93
N ASP A 747 20.94 3.59 -23.96
CA ASP A 747 20.25 4.07 -25.16
C ASP A 747 18.87 4.65 -24.80
N LEU A 748 18.10 3.97 -23.94
CA LEU A 748 16.77 4.42 -23.50
C LEU A 748 16.86 5.72 -22.68
N GLU A 749 17.77 5.81 -21.73
CA GLU A 749 17.98 6.99 -20.91
C GLU A 749 18.35 8.21 -21.76
N SER A 750 19.21 8.02 -22.76
CA SER A 750 19.57 9.06 -23.72
C SER A 750 18.36 9.51 -24.55
N ALA A 751 17.50 8.57 -24.95
CA ALA A 751 16.25 8.86 -25.67
C ALA A 751 15.25 9.61 -24.78
N VAL A 752 15.12 9.25 -23.50
CA VAL A 752 14.24 9.94 -22.53
C VAL A 752 14.70 11.38 -22.32
N GLN A 753 16.00 11.61 -22.11
CA GLN A 753 16.55 12.94 -21.90
C GLN A 753 16.36 13.84 -23.14
N SER A 754 16.62 13.30 -24.33
CA SER A 754 16.45 14.03 -25.59
C SER A 754 14.99 14.22 -26.00
N GLY A 755 14.10 13.33 -25.57
CA GLY A 755 12.66 13.36 -25.86
C GLY A 755 11.90 14.51 -25.20
N GLN A 756 12.45 15.15 -24.17
CA GLN A 756 11.88 16.32 -23.47
C GLN A 756 10.47 16.16 -22.87
N PHE A 757 9.91 14.94 -22.82
CA PHE A 757 8.55 14.69 -22.32
C PHE A 757 8.37 15.10 -20.86
N LEU A 758 9.38 14.85 -20.02
CA LEU A 758 9.38 15.21 -18.61
C LEU A 758 9.38 16.73 -18.44
N GLN A 759 10.23 17.42 -19.21
CA GLN A 759 10.37 18.87 -19.21
C GLN A 759 9.07 19.55 -19.65
N GLU A 760 8.46 19.09 -20.74
CA GLU A 760 7.20 19.63 -21.24
C GLU A 760 6.03 19.40 -20.27
N THR A 761 6.06 18.28 -19.55
CA THR A 761 4.98 17.91 -18.64
C THR A 761 5.16 18.64 -17.31
N TYR A 762 6.36 18.61 -16.72
CA TYR A 762 6.67 18.99 -15.32
C TYR A 762 7.42 20.32 -15.18
N CYS A 763 7.50 21.15 -16.22
CA CYS A 763 8.11 22.48 -16.11
C CYS A 763 7.44 23.30 -15.01
N PHE A 764 8.24 23.98 -14.19
CA PHE A 764 7.73 24.92 -13.22
C PHE A 764 7.42 26.26 -13.88
N ASP A 765 6.25 26.82 -13.61
CA ASP A 765 5.86 28.15 -14.10
C ASP A 765 5.70 29.11 -12.92
N PRO A 766 6.63 30.07 -12.74
CA PRO A 766 6.60 31.02 -11.64
C PRO A 766 5.54 32.11 -11.81
N ASP A 767 4.81 32.19 -12.92
CA ASP A 767 3.70 33.12 -13.08
C ASP A 767 2.37 32.48 -12.61
N LEU A 768 2.33 31.15 -12.46
CA LEU A 768 1.19 30.40 -11.93
C LEU A 768 1.28 30.28 -10.41
N VAL A 769 0.53 31.14 -9.69
CA VAL A 769 0.45 31.11 -8.22
C VAL A 769 -0.66 30.18 -7.73
N ASP A 770 -1.92 30.65 -7.77
CA ASP A 770 -3.12 29.94 -7.29
C ASP A 770 -3.87 29.22 -8.42
N LYS A 771 -3.14 28.77 -9.45
CA LYS A 771 -3.77 27.97 -10.51
C LYS A 771 -3.97 26.55 -10.03
N ALA A 772 -5.23 26.14 -9.99
CA ALA A 772 -5.66 24.78 -9.66
C ALA A 772 -4.93 23.73 -10.53
N PRO A 773 -4.64 22.52 -10.00
CA PRO A 773 -4.31 21.38 -10.84
C PRO A 773 -5.48 21.14 -11.80
N TYR A 774 -5.28 21.45 -13.09
CA TYR A 774 -6.33 21.28 -14.08
C TYR A 774 -6.32 19.84 -14.57
N PHE A 775 -7.42 19.14 -14.30
CA PHE A 775 -7.78 17.91 -14.99
C PHE A 775 -9.14 18.18 -15.64
N THR A 776 -9.17 18.20 -16.97
CA THR A 776 -10.44 18.12 -17.72
C THR A 776 -11.23 16.87 -17.29
N PRO A 777 -12.57 16.86 -17.36
CA PRO A 777 -13.38 15.64 -17.21
C PRO A 777 -12.90 14.47 -18.08
N GLU A 778 -12.25 14.77 -19.19
CA GLU A 778 -11.69 13.79 -20.11
C GLU A 778 -10.28 13.31 -19.73
N GLU A 779 -9.39 14.18 -19.24
CA GLU A 779 -8.13 13.78 -18.57
C GLU A 779 -8.40 12.95 -17.31
N GLU A 780 -9.55 13.21 -16.71
CA GLU A 780 -10.11 12.41 -15.65
C GLU A 780 -10.55 11.03 -16.11
N GLU A 781 -11.30 10.92 -17.21
CA GLU A 781 -11.66 9.63 -17.80
C GLU A 781 -10.41 8.81 -18.18
N PHE A 782 -9.37 9.47 -18.71
CA PHE A 782 -8.08 8.86 -19.00
C PHE A 782 -7.41 8.31 -17.73
N SER A 783 -7.31 9.11 -16.67
CA SER A 783 -6.71 8.66 -15.41
C SER A 783 -7.57 7.63 -14.64
N ARG A 784 -8.88 7.54 -14.92
CA ARG A 784 -9.80 6.51 -14.38
C ARG A 784 -9.68 5.16 -15.06
N SER A 785 -9.29 5.12 -16.34
CA SER A 785 -9.24 3.87 -17.11
C SER A 785 -8.21 2.86 -16.58
N GLY A 786 -7.26 3.27 -15.74
CA GLY A 786 -6.12 2.42 -15.37
C GLY A 786 -5.22 2.08 -16.56
N VAL A 787 -5.45 2.72 -17.72
CA VAL A 787 -4.77 2.49 -18.99
C VAL A 787 -3.56 3.42 -19.05
N PHE A 788 -2.44 2.97 -18.50
CA PHE A 788 -1.19 3.06 -19.26
C PHE A 788 -1.13 1.78 -20.14
N VAL A 789 -2.09 1.65 -21.09
CA VAL A 789 -2.33 0.58 -22.10
C VAL A 789 -3.23 -0.58 -21.62
N GLU A 790 -4.17 -1.23 -22.34
CA GLU A 790 -4.68 -1.30 -23.74
C GLU A 790 -6.22 -1.55 -23.61
N LEU A 791 -7.07 -1.01 -24.51
CA LEU A 791 -8.48 -1.47 -24.61
C LEU A 791 -8.51 -2.68 -25.55
N THR A 792 -9.28 -3.70 -25.15
CA THR A 792 -9.48 -4.98 -25.86
C THR A 792 -10.18 -4.81 -27.20
#